data_AF-A0A0C3AL64-F1
#
_entry.id   AF-A0A0C3AL64-F1
#
_cell.length_a   1.000
_cell.length_b   1.000
_cell.length_c   1.000
_cell.angle_alpha   90.00
_cell.angle_beta   90.00
_cell.angle_gamma   90.00
#
_symmetry.space_group_name_H-M   'P 1'
#
loop_
_entity.id
_entity.type
_entity.pdbx_description
1 polymer ?
#
loop_
_entity_poly.entity_id
_entity_poly.type
_entity_poly.pdbx_seq_one_letter_code
_entity_poly.pdbx_strand_id
1 'polypeptide(L)'
;MAIQQLPFELLSEIFSICSKQGVLLPVIIASVCRYWRDAVLSTPEAWANVFPHYPCLPPAYISTFIKHSKPTLLHLKLRWPQCISDAGHLRQTQFCDHTKVEIVFENSYRLKCLSVNDYWIDKVSTLAFPNLTHLTITNAYTSSTDSSLDISRFPQIIYVDTSNSSHCILTTRTKNHPKLQYLGVGVNDNYDWFSFVAIFARNLHTLILAGDFQSRASQEKALDCPNLQYLTIEDRTLAWSYNLPPLRIAAPILRVYDHSSTWNKLQILHEPGTHNVTHMRTREVYPLERYSGLRILQICNRSTLEDILEQLERDLTICKCLEMIELRAFRKQCSRFGRAHRRLSERNERAGSGIKLVVGQTYSCDIPPNDCESVLSPVIIASVCRHWRDAVLSTPEAWANVFPHYPCLPPAYISTFIKRSKPTLLHVKLRWPESLSSDDGHVCDYTKVEILLENAHRLRCLSVDDHWIERISTFVFPNLTHLTITNAYTNILGSRLDMSIFPQLIYVDASNSSHCLLAIQPEIPPSLQFLGIGMYENYNRFQLIASVSLTLHTLVLVGDFHGEKDQNWAIHCPYLQYFRIHDLTLTRVNDRPTLRIVAPILRIYYHSSFSNTLQILHTAGTHSVTHIRTGASFRLDEYSALRILQISSFSLLENALEQLDQNLFICVKLEVIQARVYRGQILRPERLHQSLAKRNEKAGSRIKLEIVATLFPDIPPNEWECGTDMACKIIHK
;
A
#
# COMPACT_ATOMS: atom_id res chain seq x y z
N MET A 1 33.64 -18.84 -9.04
CA MET A 1 34.67 -19.54 -8.24
C MET A 1 34.76 -19.00 -6.81
N ALA A 2 34.77 -17.68 -6.57
CA ALA A 2 34.84 -17.11 -5.20
C ALA A 2 33.63 -17.42 -4.29
N ILE A 3 32.41 -17.55 -4.83
CA ILE A 3 31.20 -17.82 -4.01
C ILE A 3 31.21 -19.22 -3.38
N GLN A 4 31.91 -20.20 -3.97
CA GLN A 4 32.09 -21.53 -3.38
C GLN A 4 33.06 -21.53 -2.18
N GLN A 5 33.76 -20.41 -1.92
CA GLN A 5 34.72 -20.29 -0.82
C GLN A 5 34.09 -19.75 0.46
N LEU A 6 32.84 -19.28 0.42
CA LEU A 6 32.16 -18.86 1.65
C LEU A 6 31.77 -20.09 2.48
N PRO A 7 32.22 -20.19 3.74
CA PRO A 7 31.78 -21.24 4.66
C PRO A 7 30.26 -21.22 4.82
N PHE A 8 29.69 -22.40 5.07
CA PHE A 8 28.25 -22.58 5.25
C PHE A 8 27.72 -21.69 6.38
N GLU A 9 28.48 -21.52 7.46
CA GLU A 9 28.09 -20.75 8.64
C GLU A 9 27.81 -19.28 8.26
N LEU A 10 28.70 -18.66 7.47
CA LEU A 10 28.50 -17.28 7.02
C LEU A 10 27.31 -17.15 6.07
N LEU A 11 27.11 -18.10 5.17
CA LEU A 11 25.94 -18.10 4.29
C LEU A 11 24.65 -18.27 5.09
N SER A 12 24.64 -19.14 6.09
CA SER A 12 23.46 -19.37 6.94
C SER A 12 23.06 -18.11 7.72
N GLU A 13 24.05 -17.36 8.24
CA GLU A 13 23.81 -16.10 8.94
C GLU A 13 23.29 -15.02 7.99
N ILE A 14 23.93 -14.87 6.82
CA ILE A 14 23.48 -13.96 5.76
C ILE A 14 22.03 -14.27 5.36
N PHE A 15 21.71 -15.54 5.11
CA PHE A 15 20.37 -15.93 4.67
C PHE A 15 19.32 -15.75 5.76
N SER A 16 19.67 -15.99 7.03
CA SER A 16 18.80 -15.69 8.17
C SER A 16 18.49 -14.19 8.24
N ILE A 17 19.50 -13.32 8.08
CA ILE A 17 19.33 -11.86 8.05
C ILE A 17 18.47 -11.44 6.85
N CYS A 18 18.81 -11.92 5.65
CA CYS A 18 18.05 -11.62 4.43
C CYS A 18 16.58 -12.03 4.56
N SER A 19 16.28 -13.20 5.14
CA SER A 19 14.89 -13.68 5.28
C SER A 19 13.97 -12.74 6.07
N LYS A 20 14.52 -11.91 6.97
CA LYS A 20 13.76 -10.94 7.76
C LYS A 20 13.32 -9.74 6.92
N GLN A 21 14.01 -9.46 5.82
CA GLN A 21 13.78 -8.30 4.95
C GLN A 21 12.71 -8.57 3.87
N GLY A 22 12.39 -9.84 3.60
CA GLY A 22 11.52 -10.19 2.48
C GLY A 22 11.07 -11.64 2.47
N VAL A 23 9.77 -11.80 2.26
CA VAL A 23 9.03 -13.08 2.30
C VAL A 23 9.59 -14.12 1.34
N LEU A 24 9.92 -13.68 0.13
CA LEU A 24 10.35 -14.59 -0.95
C LEU A 24 11.87 -14.77 -0.99
N LEU A 25 12.62 -14.06 -0.14
CA LEU A 25 14.08 -14.07 -0.20
C LEU A 25 14.69 -15.47 -0.04
N PRO A 26 14.20 -16.35 0.86
CA PRO A 26 14.73 -17.72 0.94
C PRO A 26 14.59 -18.50 -0.38
N VAL A 27 13.48 -18.29 -1.10
CA VAL A 27 13.23 -18.93 -2.40
C VAL A 27 14.08 -18.31 -3.50
N ILE A 28 14.27 -17.00 -3.49
CA ILE A 28 15.17 -16.30 -4.41
C ILE A 28 16.62 -16.75 -4.18
N ILE A 29 17.05 -16.83 -2.93
CA ILE A 29 18.39 -17.34 -2.57
C ILE A 29 18.55 -18.78 -3.08
N ALA A 30 17.51 -19.61 -2.95
CA ALA A 30 17.50 -20.99 -3.44
C ALA A 30 17.56 -21.10 -4.98
N SER A 31 17.26 -20.03 -5.72
CA SER A 31 17.33 -20.04 -7.19
C SER A 31 18.71 -19.65 -7.74
N VAL A 32 19.58 -19.02 -6.92
CA VAL A 32 20.88 -18.48 -7.35
C VAL A 32 21.81 -19.55 -7.92
N CYS A 33 22.15 -20.57 -7.13
CA CYS A 33 22.99 -21.69 -7.57
C CYS A 33 22.75 -22.93 -6.68
N ARG A 34 23.28 -24.10 -7.08
CA ARG A 34 23.13 -25.34 -6.29
C ARG A 34 23.68 -25.20 -4.87
N TYR A 35 24.87 -24.66 -4.70
CA TYR A 35 25.47 -24.50 -3.36
C TYR A 35 24.62 -23.60 -2.44
N TRP A 36 24.10 -22.49 -2.96
CA TRP A 36 23.23 -21.59 -2.19
C TRP A 36 21.88 -22.21 -1.86
N ARG A 37 21.33 -22.97 -2.80
CA ARG A 37 20.13 -23.76 -2.57
C ARG A 37 20.32 -24.74 -1.42
N ASP A 38 21.40 -25.52 -1.46
CA ASP A 38 21.68 -26.50 -0.42
C ASP A 38 21.92 -25.81 0.93
N ALA A 39 22.63 -24.69 0.93
CA ALA A 39 22.89 -23.91 2.12
C ALA A 39 21.60 -23.30 2.72
N VAL A 40 20.75 -22.65 1.92
CA VAL A 40 19.50 -22.04 2.43
C VAL A 40 18.48 -23.10 2.84
N LEU A 41 18.37 -24.22 2.13
CA LEU A 41 17.50 -25.33 2.53
C LEU A 41 17.97 -26.00 3.83
N SER A 42 19.27 -25.91 4.14
CA SER A 42 19.88 -26.39 5.39
C SER A 42 19.92 -25.32 6.49
N THR A 43 19.32 -24.14 6.28
CA THR A 43 19.26 -23.04 7.25
C THR A 43 17.81 -22.79 7.69
N PRO A 44 17.29 -23.51 8.70
CA PRO A 44 15.89 -23.40 9.12
C PRO A 44 15.44 -21.98 9.50
N GLU A 45 16.33 -21.18 10.07
CA GLU A 45 16.09 -19.79 10.47
C GLU A 45 15.70 -18.91 9.29
N ALA A 46 16.25 -19.19 8.10
CA ALA A 46 15.90 -18.46 6.88
C ALA A 46 14.44 -18.70 6.47
N TRP A 47 13.81 -19.79 6.91
CA TRP A 47 12.42 -20.13 6.57
C TRP A 47 11.44 -19.84 7.72
N ALA A 48 11.93 -19.40 8.87
CA ALA A 48 11.12 -19.22 10.09
C ALA A 48 10.18 -18.01 10.03
N ASN A 49 10.48 -17.02 9.18
CA ASN A 49 9.68 -15.81 9.02
C ASN A 49 8.67 -15.98 7.88
N VAL A 50 7.37 -15.95 8.20
CA VAL A 50 6.27 -16.18 7.27
C VAL A 50 5.41 -14.91 7.23
N PHE A 51 5.42 -14.19 6.10
CA PHE A 51 4.57 -13.01 5.91
C PHE A 51 3.79 -13.14 4.60
N PRO A 52 2.58 -13.71 4.58
CA PRO A 52 1.75 -13.78 3.38
C PRO A 52 1.16 -12.39 3.07
N HIS A 53 1.99 -11.44 2.65
CA HIS A 53 1.56 -10.08 2.28
C HIS A 53 1.22 -9.98 0.78
N TYR A 54 1.75 -10.85 -0.08
CA TYR A 54 1.42 -10.79 -1.50
C TYR A 54 0.07 -11.46 -1.77
N PRO A 55 -0.80 -10.85 -2.61
CA PRO A 55 -2.11 -11.39 -2.88
C PRO A 55 -1.93 -12.82 -3.38
N CYS A 56 -2.35 -13.78 -2.56
CA CYS A 56 -2.50 -15.18 -2.91
C CYS A 56 -1.22 -16.02 -3.05
N LEU A 57 -0.29 -16.02 -2.08
CA LEU A 57 0.69 -17.12 -2.01
C LEU A 57 -0.05 -18.49 -1.99
N PRO A 58 0.32 -19.45 -2.85
CA PRO A 58 -0.31 -20.78 -2.85
C PRO A 58 -0.11 -21.49 -1.51
N PRO A 59 -1.05 -22.33 -1.04
CA PRO A 59 -0.89 -23.13 0.19
C PRO A 59 0.39 -23.97 0.22
N ALA A 60 0.79 -24.49 -0.95
CA ALA A 60 2.04 -25.23 -1.11
C ALA A 60 3.28 -24.40 -0.73
N TYR A 61 3.22 -23.08 -0.93
CA TYR A 61 4.31 -22.16 -0.58
C TYR A 61 4.44 -22.02 0.94
N ILE A 62 3.33 -21.77 1.63
CA ILE A 62 3.31 -21.70 3.11
C ILE A 62 3.76 -23.05 3.71
N SER A 63 3.28 -24.15 3.14
CA SER A 63 3.69 -25.51 3.54
C SER A 63 5.21 -25.70 3.44
N THR A 64 5.82 -25.15 2.39
CA THR A 64 7.28 -25.22 2.17
C THR A 64 8.04 -24.48 3.26
N PHE A 65 7.61 -23.28 3.65
CA PHE A 65 8.22 -22.53 4.75
C PHE A 65 8.10 -23.25 6.08
N ILE A 66 6.90 -23.76 6.40
CA ILE A 66 6.67 -24.53 7.64
C ILE A 66 7.53 -25.79 7.69
N LYS A 67 7.71 -26.47 6.55
CA LYS A 67 8.53 -27.68 6.42
C LYS A 67 10.02 -27.37 6.63
N HIS A 68 10.56 -26.41 5.89
CA HIS A 68 11.99 -26.08 5.91
C HIS A 68 12.45 -25.34 7.16
N SER A 69 11.53 -24.67 7.86
CA SER A 69 11.83 -24.03 9.15
C SER A 69 12.03 -24.99 10.32
N LYS A 70 11.79 -26.31 10.16
CA LYS A 70 11.94 -27.25 11.28
C LYS A 70 13.42 -27.39 11.67
N PRO A 71 13.76 -27.38 12.98
CA PRO A 71 12.86 -27.34 14.15
C PRO A 71 12.54 -25.93 14.68
N THR A 72 13.08 -24.88 14.07
CA THR A 72 13.01 -23.48 14.52
C THR A 72 11.58 -22.97 14.74
N LEU A 73 11.40 -22.08 15.72
CA LEU A 73 10.12 -21.45 16.01
C LEU A 73 9.75 -20.42 14.92
N LEU A 74 8.46 -20.29 14.68
CA LEU A 74 7.90 -19.49 13.59
C LEU A 74 7.59 -18.05 14.04
N HIS A 75 7.83 -17.12 13.11
CA HIS A 75 7.45 -15.72 13.21
C HIS A 75 6.44 -15.41 12.10
N LEU A 76 5.19 -15.14 12.46
CA LEU A 76 4.10 -14.97 11.51
C LEU A 76 3.55 -13.54 11.53
N LYS A 77 3.35 -12.95 10.35
CA LYS A 77 2.62 -11.68 10.17
C LYS A 77 1.56 -11.85 9.09
N LEU A 78 0.31 -12.03 9.51
CA LEU A 78 -0.87 -12.07 8.65
C LEU A 78 -1.47 -10.66 8.58
N ARG A 79 -1.27 -9.96 7.47
CA ARG A 79 -2.04 -8.73 7.21
C ARG A 79 -3.45 -9.10 6.76
N TRP A 80 -4.40 -8.17 6.91
CA TRP A 80 -5.74 -8.34 6.37
C TRP A 80 -5.62 -8.70 4.88
N PRO A 81 -6.34 -9.73 4.39
CA PRO A 81 -6.45 -9.94 2.97
C PRO A 81 -7.17 -8.73 2.39
N GLN A 82 -6.41 -7.70 1.98
CA GLN A 82 -6.87 -6.73 1.00
C GLN A 82 -7.03 -7.47 -0.32
N CYS A 83 -8.03 -8.37 -0.38
CA CYS A 83 -8.73 -8.66 -1.60
C CYS A 83 -9.27 -7.28 -2.01
N ILE A 84 -8.54 -6.56 -2.88
CA ILE A 84 -8.98 -5.29 -3.45
C ILE A 84 -10.30 -5.62 -4.15
N SER A 85 -11.41 -5.37 -3.47
CA SER A 85 -12.68 -5.19 -4.15
C SER A 85 -12.50 -3.88 -4.90
N ASP A 86 -12.41 -3.95 -6.23
CA ASP A 86 -12.41 -2.78 -7.11
C ASP A 86 -13.42 -1.75 -6.57
N ALA A 87 -12.95 -0.51 -6.46
CA ALA A 87 -13.40 0.55 -5.55
C ALA A 87 -14.83 1.10 -5.78
N GLY A 88 -15.74 0.36 -6.41
CA GLY A 88 -17.06 0.84 -6.79
C GLY A 88 -18.24 0.40 -5.90
N HIS A 89 -18.14 -0.70 -5.15
CA HIS A 89 -19.29 -1.23 -4.42
C HIS A 89 -18.96 -1.65 -2.99
N LEU A 90 -19.35 -0.77 -2.07
CA LEU A 90 -19.61 -1.09 -0.67
C LEU A 90 -20.47 -2.38 -0.60
N ARG A 91 -19.98 -3.39 0.14
CA ARG A 91 -20.72 -4.44 0.88
C ARG A 91 -20.53 -5.93 0.56
N GLN A 92 -19.65 -6.35 -0.36
CA GLN A 92 -19.25 -7.76 -0.38
C GLN A 92 -17.74 -7.91 -0.48
N THR A 93 -17.09 -7.87 0.68
CA THR A 93 -15.71 -8.33 0.85
C THR A 93 -15.66 -9.79 0.42
N GLN A 94 -15.17 -10.06 -0.79
CA GLN A 94 -14.85 -11.41 -1.22
C GLN A 94 -13.74 -11.90 -0.29
N PHE A 95 -14.12 -12.71 0.70
CA PHE A 95 -13.19 -13.32 1.63
C PHE A 95 -12.18 -14.17 0.84
N CYS A 96 -10.94 -13.70 0.78
CA CYS A 96 -9.80 -14.47 0.31
C CYS A 96 -9.81 -15.85 1.02
N ASP A 97 -9.56 -16.94 0.29
CA ASP A 97 -9.69 -18.32 0.77
C ASP A 97 -8.98 -18.57 2.12
N HIS A 98 -9.74 -18.58 3.22
CA HIS A 98 -9.21 -18.71 4.59
C HIS A 98 -8.48 -20.04 4.81
N THR A 99 -8.78 -21.07 4.02
CA THR A 99 -8.14 -22.40 4.12
C THR A 99 -6.62 -22.30 3.96
N LYS A 100 -6.11 -21.29 3.26
CA LYS A 100 -4.66 -21.09 3.07
C LYS A 100 -3.92 -20.75 4.37
N VAL A 101 -4.61 -20.18 5.36
CA VAL A 101 -4.02 -19.73 6.62
C VAL A 101 -4.13 -20.79 7.71
N GLU A 102 -5.10 -21.71 7.61
CA GLU A 102 -5.32 -22.77 8.61
C GLU A 102 -4.09 -23.66 8.81
N ILE A 103 -3.33 -23.94 7.75
CA ILE A 103 -2.08 -24.71 7.84
C ILE A 103 -1.04 -24.08 8.78
N VAL A 104 -1.04 -22.75 8.91
CA VAL A 104 -0.13 -22.06 9.85
C VAL A 104 -0.60 -22.28 11.28
N PHE A 105 -1.91 -22.22 11.49
CA PHE A 105 -2.54 -22.40 12.80
C PHE A 105 -2.48 -23.86 13.28
N GLU A 106 -2.45 -24.84 12.39
CA GLU A 106 -2.12 -26.24 12.72
C GLU A 106 -0.72 -26.39 13.34
N ASN A 107 0.16 -25.41 13.09
CA ASN A 107 1.51 -25.34 13.64
C ASN A 107 1.60 -24.33 14.80
N SER A 108 0.49 -24.05 15.50
CA SER A 108 0.43 -23.06 16.59
C SER A 108 1.45 -23.30 17.70
N TYR A 109 1.78 -24.57 17.97
CA TYR A 109 2.78 -24.97 18.95
C TYR A 109 4.20 -24.50 18.61
N ARG A 110 4.50 -24.12 17.36
CA ARG A 110 5.79 -23.56 16.94
C ARG A 110 5.81 -22.05 16.85
N LEU A 111 4.67 -21.37 16.98
CA LEU A 111 4.63 -19.91 16.83
C LEU A 111 5.25 -19.22 18.05
N LYS A 112 6.27 -18.40 17.79
CA LYS A 112 6.93 -17.53 18.78
C LYS A 112 6.42 -16.09 18.70
N CYS A 113 6.20 -15.59 17.48
CA CYS A 113 5.65 -14.26 17.22
C CYS A 113 4.46 -14.38 16.28
N LEU A 114 3.37 -13.69 16.60
CA LEU A 114 2.14 -13.69 15.83
C LEU A 114 1.64 -12.25 15.68
N SER A 115 1.64 -11.73 14.47
CA SER A 115 0.98 -10.48 14.12
C SER A 115 -0.18 -10.81 13.21
N VAL A 116 -1.40 -10.48 13.61
CA VAL A 116 -2.62 -10.77 12.87
C VAL A 116 -3.52 -9.56 12.85
N ASN A 117 -4.50 -9.61 11.96
CA ASN A 117 -5.63 -8.72 12.02
C ASN A 117 -6.69 -9.23 13.03
N ASP A 118 -7.49 -8.34 13.62
CA ASP A 118 -8.57 -8.70 14.55
C ASP A 118 -9.62 -9.67 13.99
N TYR A 119 -9.74 -9.76 12.66
CA TYR A 119 -10.48 -10.84 11.99
C TYR A 119 -10.18 -12.25 12.53
N TRP A 120 -8.91 -12.48 12.86
CA TRP A 120 -8.43 -13.81 13.21
C TRP A 120 -8.60 -14.09 14.70
N ILE A 121 -9.15 -13.17 15.49
CA ILE A 121 -9.31 -13.34 16.94
C ILE A 121 -10.10 -14.62 17.25
N ASP A 122 -11.22 -14.88 16.58
CA ASP A 122 -12.02 -16.08 16.85
C ASP A 122 -11.21 -17.38 16.68
N LYS A 123 -10.39 -17.46 15.63
CA LYS A 123 -9.50 -18.60 15.39
C LYS A 123 -8.38 -18.65 16.42
N VAL A 124 -7.74 -17.51 16.72
CA VAL A 124 -6.68 -17.43 17.75
C VAL A 124 -7.22 -17.81 19.13
N SER A 125 -8.44 -17.41 19.47
CA SER A 125 -9.13 -17.70 20.72
C SER A 125 -9.51 -19.17 20.91
N THR A 126 -9.47 -19.98 19.86
CA THR A 126 -9.77 -21.43 19.94
C THR A 126 -8.53 -22.32 20.00
N LEU A 127 -7.34 -21.80 19.67
CA LEU A 127 -6.08 -22.59 19.59
C LEU A 127 -5.08 -22.31 20.71
N ALA A 128 -4.32 -23.32 21.15
CA ALA A 128 -3.28 -23.14 22.15
C ALA A 128 -1.95 -22.73 21.50
N PHE A 129 -1.23 -21.78 22.12
CA PHE A 129 0.08 -21.34 21.62
C PHE A 129 1.12 -21.38 22.76
N PRO A 130 1.66 -22.56 23.08
CA PRO A 130 2.56 -22.76 24.23
C PRO A 130 3.86 -21.95 24.16
N ASN A 131 4.33 -21.61 22.96
CA ASN A 131 5.60 -20.91 22.73
C ASN A 131 5.44 -19.44 22.32
N LEU A 132 4.22 -18.91 22.32
CA LEU A 132 3.97 -17.55 21.86
C LEU A 132 4.46 -16.54 22.90
N THR A 133 5.39 -15.69 22.45
CA THR A 133 6.01 -14.63 23.27
C THR A 133 5.56 -13.24 22.85
N HIS A 134 5.21 -13.06 21.57
CA HIS A 134 4.78 -11.79 21.00
C HIS A 134 3.48 -11.94 20.23
N LEU A 135 2.49 -11.12 20.56
CA LEU A 135 1.21 -11.04 19.89
C LEU A 135 0.93 -9.59 19.49
N THR A 136 0.61 -9.35 18.22
CA THR A 136 0.15 -8.06 17.71
C THR A 136 -1.17 -8.26 16.97
N ILE A 137 -2.18 -7.45 17.31
CA ILE A 137 -3.49 -7.46 16.68
C ILE A 137 -3.76 -6.07 16.10
N THR A 138 -3.91 -6.01 14.78
CA THR A 138 -4.13 -4.76 14.04
C THR A 138 -5.57 -4.68 13.52
N ASN A 139 -6.16 -3.47 13.44
CA ASN A 139 -7.53 -3.27 12.98
C ASN A 139 -7.80 -3.87 11.60
N ALA A 140 -8.90 -4.57 11.43
CA ALA A 140 -9.63 -4.55 10.17
C ALA A 140 -10.72 -3.52 10.22
N TYR A 141 -10.95 -2.87 9.09
CA TYR A 141 -12.11 -2.02 8.86
C TYR A 141 -13.46 -2.77 8.94
N THR A 142 -13.53 -3.96 9.53
CA THR A 142 -14.75 -4.74 9.64
C THR A 142 -15.45 -4.49 10.95
N SER A 143 -16.70 -4.05 10.82
CA SER A 143 -17.67 -3.82 11.89
C SER A 143 -18.14 -5.10 12.59
N SER A 144 -17.34 -6.16 12.62
CA SER A 144 -17.74 -7.43 13.23
C SER A 144 -17.66 -7.35 14.76
N THR A 145 -18.50 -8.15 15.38
CA THR A 145 -18.81 -8.25 16.81
C THR A 145 -17.60 -8.27 17.74
N ASP A 146 -17.80 -7.70 18.93
CA ASP A 146 -16.95 -7.74 20.12
C ASP A 146 -16.27 -9.12 20.31
N SER A 147 -15.04 -9.23 19.84
CA SER A 147 -14.27 -10.47 19.88
C SER A 147 -13.38 -10.44 21.13
N SER A 148 -13.59 -11.40 22.04
CA SER A 148 -12.78 -11.51 23.25
C SER A 148 -11.62 -12.49 23.08
N LEU A 149 -10.44 -12.10 23.58
CA LEU A 149 -9.24 -12.90 23.58
C LEU A 149 -8.78 -13.15 25.01
N ASP A 150 -8.79 -14.42 25.43
CA ASP A 150 -8.28 -14.83 26.74
C ASP A 150 -6.77 -15.02 26.70
N ILE A 151 -6.03 -14.08 27.30
CA ILE A 151 -4.56 -14.11 27.27
C ILE A 151 -3.94 -15.19 28.16
N SER A 152 -4.71 -15.83 29.05
CA SER A 152 -4.23 -16.97 29.84
C SER A 152 -3.82 -18.17 28.98
N ARG A 153 -4.23 -18.18 27.71
CA ARG A 153 -3.94 -19.23 26.73
C ARG A 153 -2.52 -19.14 26.16
N PHE A 154 -1.78 -18.09 26.51
CA PHE A 154 -0.42 -17.82 26.06
C PHE A 154 0.54 -17.82 27.28
N PRO A 155 0.98 -18.98 27.78
CA PRO A 155 1.71 -19.06 29.04
C PRO A 155 3.07 -18.34 29.02
N GLN A 156 3.66 -18.15 27.84
CA GLN A 156 4.97 -17.52 27.63
C GLN A 156 4.88 -16.08 27.09
N ILE A 157 3.67 -15.49 27.04
CA ILE A 157 3.50 -14.16 26.44
C ILE A 157 4.16 -13.09 27.29
N ILE A 158 4.98 -12.26 26.64
CA ILE A 158 5.66 -11.12 27.26
C ILE A 158 5.31 -9.79 26.56
N TYR A 159 4.84 -9.87 25.31
CA TYR A 159 4.49 -8.73 24.47
C TYR A 159 3.10 -8.93 23.89
N VAL A 160 2.19 -8.00 24.17
CA VAL A 160 0.85 -7.94 23.55
C VAL A 160 0.62 -6.52 23.05
N ASP A 161 0.18 -6.37 21.80
CA ASP A 161 -0.16 -5.08 21.23
C ASP A 161 -1.47 -5.15 20.46
N THR A 162 -2.51 -4.54 21.00
CA THR A 162 -3.82 -4.36 20.38
C THR A 162 -4.17 -2.88 20.25
N SER A 163 -3.20 -1.97 20.42
CA SER A 163 -3.40 -0.50 20.37
C SER A 163 -4.01 -0.03 19.06
N ASN A 164 -3.74 -0.76 17.98
CA ASN A 164 -4.27 -0.49 16.66
C ASN A 164 -5.54 -1.28 16.33
N SER A 165 -6.19 -1.98 17.26
CA SER A 165 -7.50 -2.61 17.05
C SER A 165 -8.54 -1.97 17.97
N SER A 166 -9.65 -1.50 17.40
CA SER A 166 -10.76 -0.91 18.14
C SER A 166 -11.72 -1.96 18.73
N HIS A 167 -11.56 -3.22 18.35
CA HIS A 167 -12.56 -4.29 18.58
C HIS A 167 -12.04 -5.49 19.36
N CYS A 168 -10.74 -5.54 19.66
CA CYS A 168 -10.15 -6.65 20.41
C CYS A 168 -10.32 -6.44 21.92
N ILE A 169 -11.17 -7.25 22.56
CA ILE A 169 -11.35 -7.25 24.01
C ILE A 169 -10.37 -8.25 24.62
N LEU A 170 -9.38 -7.77 25.36
CA LEU A 170 -8.50 -8.65 26.11
C LEU A 170 -9.15 -9.05 27.44
N THR A 171 -9.12 -10.34 27.74
CA THR A 171 -9.65 -10.92 28.99
C THR A 171 -8.65 -11.88 29.61
N THR A 172 -8.79 -12.18 30.89
CA THR A 172 -7.99 -13.21 31.56
C THR A 172 -8.87 -13.99 32.54
N ARG A 173 -8.99 -15.31 32.33
CA ARG A 173 -9.84 -16.16 33.18
C ARG A 173 -9.09 -16.84 34.32
N THR A 174 -7.77 -17.00 34.19
CA THR A 174 -6.96 -17.71 35.19
C THR A 174 -6.29 -16.74 36.15
N LYS A 175 -6.08 -17.17 37.40
CA LYS A 175 -5.28 -16.44 38.41
C LYS A 175 -3.78 -16.39 38.08
N ASN A 176 -3.29 -17.35 37.30
CA ASN A 176 -1.89 -17.40 36.87
C ASN A 176 -1.70 -16.53 35.63
N HIS A 177 -1.51 -15.24 35.87
CA HIS A 177 -1.31 -14.28 34.80
C HIS A 177 0.12 -14.38 34.22
N PRO A 178 0.30 -14.25 32.90
CA PRO A 178 1.62 -14.18 32.29
C PRO A 178 2.39 -12.93 32.76
N LYS A 179 3.73 -12.99 32.70
CA LYS A 179 4.61 -11.88 33.07
C LYS A 179 4.74 -10.89 31.91
N LEU A 180 3.63 -10.24 31.54
CA LEU A 180 3.63 -9.23 30.48
C LEU A 180 4.56 -8.07 30.83
N GLN A 181 5.44 -7.73 29.89
CA GLN A 181 6.39 -6.61 29.99
C GLN A 181 6.03 -5.48 29.04
N TYR A 182 5.45 -5.80 27.89
CA TYR A 182 4.94 -4.83 26.92
C TYR A 182 3.45 -5.05 26.73
N LEU A 183 2.67 -3.97 26.88
CA LEU A 183 1.24 -3.99 26.64
C LEU A 183 0.80 -2.74 25.86
N GLY A 184 0.31 -2.95 24.64
CA GLY A 184 -0.45 -1.96 23.89
C GLY A 184 -1.93 -2.33 23.86
N VAL A 185 -2.83 -1.40 24.21
CA VAL A 185 -4.27 -1.67 24.31
C VAL A 185 -5.07 -0.56 23.62
N GLY A 186 -6.06 -0.99 22.83
CA GLY A 186 -7.10 -0.13 22.30
C GLY A 186 -8.02 0.37 23.42
N VAL A 187 -8.13 1.69 23.59
CA VAL A 187 -9.02 2.31 24.58
C VAL A 187 -10.38 2.60 23.92
N ASN A 188 -11.44 2.06 24.51
CA ASN A 188 -12.82 2.26 24.08
C ASN A 188 -13.73 2.12 25.31
N ASP A 189 -14.72 2.99 25.43
CA ASP A 189 -15.61 3.09 26.59
C ASP A 189 -16.43 1.83 26.86
N ASN A 190 -16.66 1.03 25.82
CA ASN A 190 -17.43 -0.20 25.93
C ASN A 190 -16.68 -1.30 26.69
N TYR A 191 -15.38 -1.15 26.93
CA TYR A 191 -14.54 -2.20 27.49
C TYR A 191 -13.87 -1.78 28.80
N ASP A 192 -13.76 -2.74 29.72
CA ASP A 192 -13.04 -2.56 30.97
C ASP A 192 -11.52 -2.72 30.79
N TRP A 193 -10.97 -1.95 29.84
CA TRP A 193 -9.53 -1.93 29.53
C TRP A 193 -8.70 -1.58 30.76
N PHE A 194 -9.25 -0.75 31.66
CA PHE A 194 -8.56 -0.27 32.85
C PHE A 194 -8.29 -1.42 33.82
N SER A 195 -9.32 -2.20 34.17
CA SER A 195 -9.14 -3.38 35.02
C SER A 195 -8.18 -4.39 34.38
N PHE A 196 -8.23 -4.54 33.06
CA PHE A 196 -7.29 -5.40 32.35
C PHE A 196 -5.83 -4.95 32.50
N VAL A 197 -5.53 -3.66 32.27
CA VAL A 197 -4.18 -3.12 32.44
C VAL A 197 -3.71 -3.24 33.90
N ALA A 198 -4.60 -3.00 34.87
CA ALA A 198 -4.29 -3.08 36.30
C ALA A 198 -3.77 -4.47 36.73
N ILE A 199 -4.21 -5.54 36.08
CA ILE A 199 -3.73 -6.92 36.35
C ILE A 199 -2.24 -7.06 36.06
N PHE A 200 -1.72 -6.35 35.05
CA PHE A 200 -0.33 -6.48 34.59
C PHE A 200 0.57 -5.34 35.04
N ALA A 201 0.01 -4.24 35.55
CA ALA A 201 0.68 -2.98 35.85
C ALA A 201 2.05 -3.12 36.55
N ARG A 202 2.16 -4.04 37.52
CA ARG A 202 3.40 -4.29 38.26
C ARG A 202 4.55 -4.87 37.42
N ASN A 203 4.27 -5.56 36.33
CA ASN A 203 5.29 -6.19 35.48
C ASN A 203 5.60 -5.38 34.20
N LEU A 204 4.77 -4.38 33.88
CA LEU A 204 4.90 -3.62 32.65
C LEU A 204 6.14 -2.72 32.68
N HIS A 205 6.91 -2.83 31.60
CA HIS A 205 8.01 -1.93 31.25
C HIS A 205 7.57 -0.92 30.19
N THR A 206 6.66 -1.32 29.30
CA THR A 206 6.07 -0.48 28.26
C THR A 206 4.55 -0.59 28.27
N LEU A 207 3.88 0.57 28.25
CA LEU A 207 2.43 0.68 28.14
C LEU A 207 2.07 1.64 27.00
N ILE A 208 1.25 1.17 26.05
CA ILE A 208 0.66 1.99 25.00
C ILE A 208 -0.86 1.97 25.18
N LEU A 209 -1.46 3.15 25.31
CA LEU A 209 -2.89 3.33 25.37
C LEU A 209 -3.31 4.12 24.12
N ALA A 210 -4.12 3.54 23.25
CA ALA A 210 -4.52 4.21 22.02
C ALA A 210 -6.02 4.08 21.77
N GLY A 211 -6.75 5.17 21.59
CA GLY A 211 -8.18 5.11 21.31
C GLY A 211 -8.98 6.28 21.87
N ASP A 212 -10.25 6.02 22.14
CA ASP A 212 -11.22 6.99 22.64
C ASP A 212 -11.31 6.87 24.17
N PHE A 213 -10.97 7.95 24.87
CA PHE A 213 -10.92 7.99 26.34
C PHE A 213 -12.22 8.49 26.97
N GLN A 214 -13.34 8.52 26.22
CA GLN A 214 -14.68 8.98 26.61
C GLN A 214 -15.36 8.20 27.76
N SER A 215 -14.68 7.98 28.89
CA SER A 215 -15.24 7.24 30.01
C SER A 215 -16.52 7.91 30.54
N ARG A 216 -17.67 7.24 30.40
CA ARG A 216 -18.92 7.60 31.10
C ARG A 216 -18.81 7.50 32.63
N ALA A 217 -17.82 6.77 33.13
CA ALA A 217 -17.61 6.65 34.57
C ALA A 217 -17.03 7.95 35.12
N SER A 218 -17.71 8.55 36.09
CA SER A 218 -17.30 9.78 36.77
C SER A 218 -16.17 9.60 37.79
N GLN A 219 -15.57 8.41 37.85
CA GLN A 219 -14.58 8.07 38.88
C GLN A 219 -13.16 8.23 38.32
N GLU A 220 -12.32 8.86 39.14
CA GLU A 220 -10.88 8.92 38.96
C GLU A 220 -10.29 7.50 38.93
N LYS A 221 -9.43 7.26 37.95
CA LYS A 221 -8.83 5.94 37.68
C LYS A 221 -7.33 6.04 37.91
N ALA A 222 -6.78 5.19 38.77
CA ALA A 222 -5.36 5.19 39.15
C ALA A 222 -4.67 3.84 38.89
N LEU A 223 -3.58 3.83 38.11
CA LEU A 223 -2.72 2.68 37.85
C LEU A 223 -1.39 2.81 38.59
N ASP A 224 -0.99 1.75 39.29
CA ASP A 224 0.34 1.65 39.91
C ASP A 224 1.26 0.76 39.07
N CYS A 225 2.18 1.40 38.35
CA CYS A 225 3.08 0.78 37.38
C CYS A 225 4.56 0.99 37.79
N PRO A 226 5.04 0.34 38.87
CA PRO A 226 6.34 0.60 39.48
C PRO A 226 7.54 0.35 38.56
N ASN A 227 7.39 -0.52 37.55
CA ASN A 227 8.46 -0.89 36.61
C ASN A 227 8.35 -0.20 35.24
N LEU A 228 7.39 0.70 35.06
CA LEU A 228 7.10 1.30 33.76
C LEU A 228 8.18 2.31 33.37
N GLN A 229 8.83 2.05 32.24
CA GLN A 229 9.89 2.89 31.67
C GLN A 229 9.43 3.66 30.43
N TYR A 230 8.44 3.14 29.71
CA TYR A 230 7.91 3.72 28.46
C TYR A 230 6.39 3.83 28.53
N LEU A 231 5.85 5.03 28.35
CA LEU A 231 4.41 5.28 28.29
C LEU A 231 4.06 6.04 27.02
N THR A 232 3.15 5.48 26.21
CA THR A 232 2.57 6.13 25.05
C THR A 232 1.06 6.26 25.21
N ILE A 233 0.53 7.45 24.95
CA ILE A 233 -0.90 7.74 24.97
C ILE A 233 -1.28 8.38 23.64
N GLU A 234 -2.10 7.68 22.85
CA GLU A 234 -2.68 8.15 21.59
C GLU A 234 -4.17 8.44 21.78
N ASP A 235 -4.52 9.69 22.03
CA ASP A 235 -5.91 10.11 22.17
C ASP A 235 -6.53 10.42 20.80
N ARG A 236 -7.47 9.56 20.41
CA ARG A 236 -8.24 9.62 19.16
C ARG A 236 -9.67 10.15 19.37
N THR A 237 -9.97 10.66 20.57
CA THR A 237 -11.27 11.24 20.93
C THR A 237 -11.60 12.41 20.00
N LEU A 238 -12.76 12.35 19.34
CA LEU A 238 -13.27 13.46 18.53
C LEU A 238 -13.68 14.62 19.44
N ALA A 239 -13.56 15.86 18.95
CA ALA A 239 -13.56 17.13 19.69
C ALA A 239 -14.82 17.52 20.51
N TRP A 240 -15.60 16.58 21.02
CA TRP A 240 -16.76 16.85 21.86
C TRP A 240 -16.32 17.05 23.32
N SER A 241 -16.72 18.19 23.88
CA SER A 241 -16.17 18.84 25.07
C SER A 241 -16.62 18.22 26.38
N TYR A 242 -16.29 16.95 26.63
CA TYR A 242 -16.54 16.33 27.93
C TYR A 242 -15.33 16.47 28.84
N ASN A 243 -15.55 16.91 30.08
CA ASN A 243 -14.54 16.87 31.13
C ASN A 243 -14.28 15.41 31.49
N LEU A 244 -13.25 14.80 30.88
CA LEU A 244 -12.85 13.44 31.22
C LEU A 244 -12.25 13.42 32.63
N PRO A 245 -12.60 12.41 33.47
CA PRO A 245 -11.94 12.24 34.75
C PRO A 245 -10.43 12.05 34.54
N PRO A 246 -9.58 12.58 35.42
CA PRO A 246 -8.14 12.45 35.25
C PRO A 246 -7.71 10.98 35.36
N LEU A 247 -6.86 10.56 34.43
CA LEU A 247 -6.17 9.28 34.50
C LEU A 247 -4.86 9.47 35.28
N ARG A 248 -4.72 8.76 36.40
CA ARG A 248 -3.49 8.74 37.20
C ARG A 248 -2.68 7.51 36.91
N ILE A 249 -1.40 7.70 36.60
CA ILE A 249 -0.45 6.61 36.40
C ILE A 249 0.77 6.90 37.29
N ALA A 250 0.97 6.08 38.31
CA ALA A 250 2.17 6.10 39.14
C ALA A 250 3.27 5.27 38.46
N ALA A 251 4.27 5.95 37.92
CA ALA A 251 5.37 5.34 37.18
C ALA A 251 6.71 5.94 37.64
N PRO A 252 7.24 5.53 38.81
CA PRO A 252 8.37 6.19 39.45
C PRO A 252 9.67 6.13 38.63
N ILE A 253 9.83 5.15 37.74
CA ILE A 253 11.03 4.98 36.90
C ILE A 253 10.79 5.31 35.42
N LEU A 254 9.74 6.08 35.11
CA LEU A 254 9.40 6.46 33.74
C LEU A 254 10.54 7.24 33.08
N ARG A 255 11.00 6.77 31.91
CA ARG A 255 12.09 7.38 31.15
C ARG A 255 11.62 8.04 29.86
N VAL A 256 10.65 7.44 29.19
CA VAL A 256 10.11 7.91 27.91
C VAL A 256 8.61 8.11 28.02
N TYR A 257 8.14 9.30 27.64
CA TYR A 257 6.74 9.66 27.63
C TYR A 257 6.34 10.20 26.26
N ASP A 258 5.39 9.56 25.58
CA ASP A 258 4.85 9.99 24.28
C ASP A 258 3.34 10.24 24.41
N HIS A 259 2.92 11.48 24.18
CA HIS A 259 1.51 11.85 24.20
C HIS A 259 1.11 12.51 22.87
N SER A 260 0.23 11.83 22.13
CA SER A 260 -0.37 12.36 20.92
C SER A 260 -1.89 12.46 21.07
N SER A 261 -2.38 13.65 21.40
CA SER A 261 -3.80 13.99 21.31
C SER A 261 -4.07 14.84 20.08
N THR A 262 -5.24 14.63 19.46
CA THR A 262 -5.66 15.38 18.27
C THR A 262 -6.53 16.60 18.60
N TRP A 263 -7.27 16.59 19.71
CA TRP A 263 -8.29 17.62 19.97
C TRP A 263 -8.45 18.02 21.44
N ASN A 264 -8.34 17.08 22.38
CA ASN A 264 -8.70 17.30 23.78
C ASN A 264 -7.49 17.18 24.72
N LYS A 265 -7.45 18.03 25.75
CA LYS A 265 -6.49 17.96 26.85
C LYS A 265 -6.89 16.83 27.78
N LEU A 266 -6.46 15.61 27.51
CA LEU A 266 -6.56 14.53 28.50
C LEU A 266 -5.72 14.95 29.72
N GLN A 267 -6.38 15.19 30.87
CA GLN A 267 -5.68 15.49 32.11
C GLN A 267 -5.03 14.22 32.65
N ILE A 268 -3.80 13.97 32.24
CA ILE A 268 -3.00 12.88 32.79
C ILE A 268 -2.24 13.45 33.99
N LEU A 269 -2.64 13.04 35.19
CA LEU A 269 -1.99 13.41 36.43
C LEU A 269 -0.86 12.40 36.70
N HIS A 270 0.37 12.80 36.36
CA HIS A 270 1.57 12.02 36.63
C HIS A 270 2.06 12.26 38.05
N GLU A 271 1.95 11.28 38.93
CA GLU A 271 2.42 11.36 40.31
C GLU A 271 2.87 9.99 40.83
N PRO A 272 4.04 9.85 41.49
CA PRO A 272 5.32 10.51 41.29
C PRO A 272 6.17 9.85 40.17
N GLY A 273 7.16 10.57 39.61
CA GLY A 273 8.14 9.99 38.67
C GLY A 273 8.57 10.85 37.48
N THR A 274 7.92 11.98 37.24
CA THR A 274 8.19 12.86 36.08
C THR A 274 9.62 13.38 35.98
N HIS A 275 10.32 13.48 37.12
CA HIS A 275 11.73 13.89 37.17
C HIS A 275 12.69 12.90 36.48
N ASN A 276 12.30 11.63 36.32
CA ASN A 276 13.11 10.61 35.64
C ASN A 276 12.88 10.57 34.13
N VAL A 277 11.89 11.29 33.61
CA VAL A 277 11.60 11.35 32.18
C VAL A 277 12.75 12.08 31.49
N THR A 278 13.47 11.35 30.63
CA THR A 278 14.60 11.86 29.85
C THR A 278 14.19 12.21 28.42
N HIS A 279 13.14 11.56 27.90
CA HIS A 279 12.63 11.76 26.55
C HIS A 279 11.13 11.99 26.59
N MET A 280 10.67 13.07 26.00
CA MET A 280 9.26 13.42 25.93
C MET A 280 8.85 13.75 24.51
N ARG A 281 7.78 13.15 24.02
CA ARG A 281 7.08 13.56 22.79
C ARG A 281 5.69 14.04 23.15
N THR A 282 5.32 15.23 22.68
CA THR A 282 4.02 15.83 23.03
C THR A 282 3.49 16.74 21.94
N ARG A 283 2.17 16.78 21.79
CA ARG A 283 1.46 17.80 21.01
C ARG A 283 0.94 18.97 21.87
N GLU A 284 1.01 18.81 23.18
CA GLU A 284 0.50 19.73 24.19
C GLU A 284 1.61 20.42 24.95
N VAL A 285 1.25 21.56 25.56
CA VAL A 285 2.12 22.31 26.46
C VAL A 285 2.03 21.70 27.84
N TYR A 286 3.17 21.21 28.34
CA TYR A 286 3.31 20.76 29.71
C TYR A 286 4.17 21.71 30.53
N PRO A 287 3.93 21.82 31.85
CA PRO A 287 4.80 22.56 32.75
C PRO A 287 6.15 21.84 32.89
N LEU A 288 7.20 22.43 32.31
CA LEU A 288 8.54 21.85 32.23
C LEU A 288 9.24 21.73 33.59
N GLU A 289 8.84 22.51 34.58
CA GLU A 289 9.35 22.43 35.95
C GLU A 289 9.15 21.04 36.58
N ARG A 290 8.20 20.26 36.08
CA ARG A 290 7.95 18.88 36.54
C ARG A 290 8.92 17.84 35.98
N TYR A 291 9.68 18.19 34.94
CA TYR A 291 10.52 17.27 34.17
C TYR A 291 12.01 17.67 34.26
N SER A 292 12.55 17.68 35.49
CA SER A 292 13.92 18.13 35.74
C SER A 292 15.00 17.29 35.03
N GLY A 293 14.75 16.00 34.79
CA GLY A 293 15.64 15.10 34.04
C GLY A 293 15.48 15.09 32.52
N LEU A 294 14.61 15.94 31.96
CA LEU A 294 14.31 15.95 30.53
C LEU A 294 15.54 16.34 29.70
N ARG A 295 15.89 15.50 28.71
CA ARG A 295 17.03 15.70 27.79
C ARG A 295 16.58 15.98 26.36
N ILE A 296 15.56 15.27 25.89
CA ILE A 296 15.01 15.41 24.53
C ILE A 296 13.52 15.70 24.59
N LEU A 297 13.11 16.81 23.97
CA LEU A 297 11.71 17.22 23.85
C LEU A 297 11.29 17.27 22.38
N GLN A 298 10.41 16.36 21.97
CA GLN A 298 9.86 16.26 20.63
C GLN A 298 8.45 16.85 20.59
N ILE A 299 8.23 17.83 19.72
CA ILE A 299 6.95 18.55 19.59
C ILE A 299 6.47 18.59 18.14
N CYS A 300 5.17 18.78 17.91
CA CYS A 300 4.58 18.67 16.56
C CYS A 300 4.01 19.97 15.99
N ASN A 301 3.96 21.05 16.77
CA ASN A 301 3.37 22.30 16.32
C ASN A 301 4.13 23.52 16.89
N ARG A 302 3.98 24.65 16.20
CA ARG A 302 4.71 25.88 16.53
C ARG A 302 4.19 26.56 17.79
N SER A 303 2.88 26.57 18.04
CA SER A 303 2.31 27.18 19.25
C SER A 303 2.94 26.59 20.51
N THR A 304 3.01 25.26 20.59
CA THR A 304 3.66 24.55 21.68
C THR A 304 5.13 24.92 21.83
N LEU A 305 5.86 25.14 20.73
CA LEU A 305 7.24 25.63 20.80
C LEU A 305 7.32 27.03 21.45
N GLU A 306 6.47 27.96 21.05
CA GLU A 306 6.49 29.33 21.59
C GLU A 306 6.19 29.34 23.10
N ASP A 307 5.23 28.50 23.54
CA ASP A 307 4.88 28.33 24.96
C ASP A 307 6.03 27.67 25.76
N ILE A 308 6.70 26.67 25.18
CA ILE A 308 7.90 26.05 25.77
C ILE A 308 9.03 27.06 25.93
N LEU A 309 9.27 27.90 24.91
CA LEU A 309 10.30 28.94 24.97
C LEU A 309 9.97 29.98 26.04
N GLU A 310 8.70 30.36 26.20
CA GLU A 310 8.27 31.26 27.27
C GLU A 310 8.55 30.69 28.67
N GLN A 311 8.26 29.40 28.89
CA GLN A 311 8.61 28.73 30.16
C GLN A 311 10.13 28.77 30.41
N LEU A 312 10.94 28.39 29.41
CA LEU A 312 12.40 28.35 29.51
C LEU A 312 13.06 29.72 29.71
N GLU A 313 12.42 30.78 29.23
CA GLU A 313 12.85 32.18 29.42
C GLU A 313 12.44 32.74 30.79
N ARG A 314 11.26 32.35 31.30
CA ARG A 314 10.74 32.79 32.59
C ARG A 314 11.54 32.23 33.76
N ASP A 315 12.01 30.98 33.65
CA ASP A 315 12.80 30.33 34.68
C ASP A 315 14.03 29.64 34.07
N LEU A 316 15.21 30.20 34.34
CA LEU A 316 16.49 29.68 33.84
C LEU A 316 16.90 28.36 34.50
N THR A 317 16.22 27.95 35.58
CA THR A 317 16.55 26.75 36.35
C THR A 317 15.80 25.51 35.92
N ILE A 318 14.75 25.62 35.10
CA ILE A 318 13.98 24.47 34.62
C ILE A 318 14.75 23.68 33.56
N CYS A 319 14.55 22.36 33.55
CA CYS A 319 15.15 21.37 32.64
C CYS A 319 16.65 21.63 32.35
N LYS A 320 17.49 21.68 33.40
CA LYS A 320 18.94 21.87 33.25
C LYS A 320 19.62 20.80 32.37
N CYS A 321 19.01 19.62 32.28
CA CYS A 321 19.48 18.51 31.46
C CYS A 321 18.99 18.57 30.00
N LEU A 322 18.18 19.57 29.62
CA LEU A 322 17.63 19.65 28.26
C LEU A 322 18.76 19.91 27.27
N GLU A 323 18.93 18.98 26.34
CA GLU A 323 19.96 19.03 25.31
C GLU A 323 19.35 19.40 23.95
N MET A 324 18.12 18.97 23.68
CA MET A 324 17.51 19.10 22.37
C MET A 324 16.00 19.27 22.43
N ILE A 325 15.51 20.22 21.61
CA ILE A 325 14.11 20.36 21.24
C ILE A 325 14.00 20.01 19.76
N GLU A 326 13.26 18.96 19.43
CA GLU A 326 12.94 18.62 18.05
C GLU A 326 11.52 19.08 17.73
N LEU A 327 11.41 20.03 16.81
CA LEU A 327 10.12 20.40 16.24
C LEU A 327 9.91 19.61 14.95
N ARG A 328 8.89 18.74 14.95
CA ARG A 328 8.29 18.22 13.74
C ARG A 328 7.54 19.37 13.08
N ALA A 329 8.21 20.07 12.18
CA ALA A 329 7.64 21.18 11.45
C ALA A 329 7.24 20.76 10.05
N PHE A 330 6.06 21.20 9.67
CA PHE A 330 5.64 21.19 8.29
C PHE A 330 6.37 22.28 7.50
N ARG A 331 6.89 21.93 6.31
CA ARG A 331 7.92 22.71 5.58
C ARG A 331 7.60 24.19 5.33
N LYS A 332 6.33 24.61 5.25
CA LYS A 332 5.97 26.03 5.09
C LYS A 332 6.32 26.91 6.29
N GLN A 333 6.70 26.32 7.44
CA GLN A 333 7.00 27.08 8.66
C GLN A 333 8.50 27.32 8.87
N CYS A 334 9.40 26.72 8.07
CA CYS A 334 10.85 26.75 8.31
C CYS A 334 11.45 28.17 8.37
N SER A 335 11.04 29.06 7.46
CA SER A 335 11.53 30.45 7.42
C SER A 335 11.13 31.27 8.65
N ARG A 336 10.13 30.82 9.41
CA ARG A 336 9.59 31.53 10.57
C ARG A 336 10.21 31.12 11.91
N PHE A 337 11.11 30.12 11.93
CA PHE A 337 11.78 29.68 13.16
C PHE A 337 13.02 30.49 13.53
N GLY A 338 13.45 31.45 12.70
CA GLY A 338 14.57 32.34 13.04
C GLY A 338 14.37 33.08 14.37
N ARG A 339 13.11 33.46 14.68
CA ARG A 339 12.76 34.04 15.99
C ARG A 339 12.94 33.04 17.14
N ALA A 340 12.48 31.80 16.96
CA ALA A 340 12.61 30.74 17.96
C ALA A 340 14.08 30.37 18.23
N HIS A 341 14.90 30.26 17.17
CA HIS A 341 16.35 30.05 17.30
C HIS A 341 17.02 31.19 18.06
N ARG A 342 16.69 32.45 17.76
CA ARG A 342 17.25 33.60 18.47
C ARG A 342 16.87 33.60 19.96
N ARG A 343 15.59 33.43 20.27
CA ARG A 343 15.07 33.32 21.64
C ARG A 343 15.80 32.24 22.44
N LEU A 344 15.92 31.04 21.86
CA LEU A 344 16.61 29.93 22.50
C LEU A 344 18.12 30.20 22.68
N SER A 345 18.76 30.87 21.72
CA SER A 345 20.17 31.26 21.81
C SER A 345 20.41 32.29 22.92
N GLU A 346 19.59 33.34 23.01
CA GLU A 346 19.66 34.35 24.07
C GLU A 346 19.40 33.75 25.46
N ARG A 347 18.48 32.78 25.54
CA ARG A 347 18.27 32.00 26.76
C ARG A 347 19.49 31.16 27.09
N ASN A 348 20.05 30.44 26.12
CA ASN A 348 21.24 29.60 26.31
C ASN A 348 22.44 30.40 26.85
N GLU A 349 22.67 31.60 26.33
CA GLU A 349 23.71 32.51 26.81
C GLU A 349 23.48 32.92 28.27
N ARG A 350 22.24 33.33 28.62
CA ARG A 350 21.90 33.74 30.00
C ARG A 350 21.93 32.57 31.00
N ALA A 351 21.49 31.38 30.59
CA ALA A 351 21.39 30.21 31.46
C ALA A 351 22.68 29.38 31.52
N GLY A 352 23.66 29.65 30.64
CA GLY A 352 24.83 28.78 30.46
C GLY A 352 24.47 27.39 29.92
N SER A 353 23.41 27.27 29.11
CA SER A 353 22.92 25.99 28.56
C SER A 353 23.25 25.84 27.08
N GLY A 354 23.23 24.59 26.58
CA GLY A 354 23.53 24.25 25.19
C GLY A 354 22.36 23.63 24.41
N ILE A 355 21.13 24.07 24.67
CA ILE A 355 19.93 23.45 24.07
C ILE A 355 19.93 23.67 22.56
N LYS A 356 19.80 22.59 21.79
CA LYS A 356 19.67 22.64 20.31
C LYS A 356 18.22 22.62 19.91
N LEU A 357 17.82 23.51 19.00
CA LEU A 357 16.54 23.41 18.29
C LEU A 357 16.78 22.74 16.94
N VAL A 358 16.22 21.54 16.75
CA VAL A 358 16.24 20.80 15.49
C VAL A 358 14.85 20.87 14.88
N VAL A 359 14.77 21.27 13.62
CA VAL A 359 13.50 21.36 12.88
C VAL A 359 13.53 20.35 11.75
N GLY A 360 12.65 19.35 11.80
CA GLY A 360 12.62 18.23 10.85
C GLY A 360 11.20 17.85 10.41
N GLN A 361 11.08 17.08 9.32
CA GLN A 361 9.79 16.53 8.87
C GLN A 361 9.39 15.27 9.66
N THR A 362 10.41 14.53 10.09
CA THR A 362 10.32 13.38 10.99
C THR A 362 11.20 13.69 12.20
N TYR A 363 10.99 12.96 13.28
CA TYR A 363 11.88 13.03 14.42
C TYR A 363 13.22 12.38 14.05
N SER A 364 14.35 12.90 14.55
CA SER A 364 15.66 12.34 14.20
C SER A 364 15.93 11.04 14.97
N CYS A 365 15.27 10.88 16.12
CA CYS A 365 15.16 9.65 16.87
C CYS A 365 13.74 9.09 16.72
N ASP A 366 13.51 8.30 15.67
CA ASP A 366 12.34 7.43 15.64
C ASP A 366 12.55 6.29 16.65
N ILE A 367 11.54 6.06 17.49
CA ILE A 367 11.33 4.75 18.13
C ILE A 367 11.12 3.76 16.96
N PRO A 368 11.86 2.64 16.87
CA PRO A 368 12.28 2.06 15.60
C PRO A 368 11.08 1.75 14.66
N PRO A 369 11.03 2.34 13.45
CA PRO A 369 9.97 2.08 12.49
C PRO A 369 10.27 0.81 11.66
N ASN A 370 9.24 0.01 11.41
CA ASN A 370 9.33 -1.41 11.05
C ASN A 370 9.04 -1.78 9.58
N ASP A 371 9.01 -0.84 8.62
CA ASP A 371 8.55 -1.15 7.25
C ASP A 371 9.28 -0.37 6.11
N CYS A 372 10.55 0.02 6.26
CA CYS A 372 11.25 0.87 5.27
C CYS A 372 12.16 0.14 4.23
N GLU A 373 12.15 -1.19 4.15
CA GLU A 373 13.34 -1.92 3.65
C GLU A 373 13.37 -2.35 2.17
N SER A 374 12.28 -2.26 1.40
CA SER A 374 12.26 -2.83 0.03
C SER A 374 12.98 -2.00 -1.06
N VAL A 375 13.33 -0.74 -0.79
CA VAL A 375 13.85 0.19 -1.83
C VAL A 375 15.37 0.40 -1.81
N LEU A 376 16.07 -0.23 -0.88
CA LEU A 376 17.53 -0.18 -0.80
C LEU A 376 18.21 -1.38 -1.47
N SER A 377 17.51 -2.16 -2.31
CA SER A 377 17.99 -3.46 -2.82
C SER A 377 19.45 -3.46 -3.31
N PRO A 378 19.92 -2.53 -4.18
CA PRO A 378 21.32 -2.52 -4.61
C PRO A 378 22.31 -2.21 -3.48
N VAL A 379 21.92 -1.34 -2.53
CA VAL A 379 22.77 -0.97 -1.39
C VAL A 379 22.81 -2.07 -0.34
N ILE A 380 21.68 -2.75 -0.12
CA ILE A 380 21.59 -3.95 0.72
C ILE A 380 22.45 -5.06 0.12
N ILE A 381 22.33 -5.32 -1.18
CA ILE A 381 23.15 -6.34 -1.83
C ILE A 381 24.64 -5.97 -1.76
N ALA A 382 24.98 -4.69 -1.94
CA ALA A 382 26.36 -4.21 -1.82
C ALA A 382 26.91 -4.22 -0.38
N SER A 383 26.07 -4.41 0.64
CA SER A 383 26.51 -4.56 2.03
C SER A 383 26.83 -6.00 2.41
N VAL A 384 26.37 -7.00 1.64
CA VAL A 384 26.53 -8.44 1.94
C VAL A 384 27.99 -8.85 2.09
N CYS A 385 28.80 -8.70 1.04
CA CYS A 385 30.25 -8.95 1.11
C CYS A 385 30.98 -8.20 0.00
N ARG A 386 32.32 -8.21 0.02
CA ARG A 386 33.14 -7.53 -1.01
C ARG A 386 32.80 -7.96 -2.43
N HIS A 387 32.59 -9.26 -2.67
CA HIS A 387 32.29 -9.73 -4.02
C HIS A 387 30.92 -9.25 -4.53
N TRP A 388 29.89 -9.29 -3.69
CA TRP A 388 28.56 -8.77 -4.05
C TRP A 388 28.56 -7.25 -4.21
N ARG A 389 29.32 -6.56 -3.36
CA ARG A 389 29.60 -5.14 -3.52
C ARG A 389 30.21 -4.87 -4.88
N ASP A 390 31.28 -5.58 -5.23
CA ASP A 390 31.97 -5.39 -6.51
C ASP A 390 31.04 -5.71 -7.68
N ALA A 391 30.28 -6.81 -7.62
CA ALA A 391 29.33 -7.23 -8.64
C ALA A 391 28.20 -6.20 -8.84
N VAL A 392 27.57 -5.73 -7.77
CA VAL A 392 26.49 -4.73 -7.89
C VAL A 392 27.05 -3.37 -8.28
N LEU A 393 28.21 -2.96 -7.76
CA LEU A 393 28.86 -1.72 -8.19
C LEU A 393 29.32 -1.76 -9.65
N SER A 394 29.57 -2.95 -10.20
CA SER A 394 29.91 -3.16 -11.61
C SER A 394 28.72 -3.45 -12.52
N THR A 395 27.49 -3.45 -11.99
CA THR A 395 26.25 -3.73 -12.75
C THR A 395 25.38 -2.47 -12.77
N PRO A 396 25.55 -1.56 -13.73
CA PRO A 396 24.79 -0.30 -13.80
C PRO A 396 23.27 -0.48 -13.80
N GLU A 397 22.76 -1.57 -14.38
CA GLU A 397 21.33 -1.93 -14.43
C GLU A 397 20.72 -2.08 -13.03
N ALA A 398 21.51 -2.57 -12.06
CA ALA A 398 21.04 -2.70 -10.68
C ALA A 398 20.67 -1.35 -10.06
N TRP A 399 21.27 -0.26 -10.54
CA TRP A 399 21.07 1.11 -10.04
C TRP A 399 20.10 1.93 -10.91
N ALA A 400 19.58 1.36 -11.99
CA ALA A 400 18.76 2.08 -12.97
C ALA A 400 17.31 2.33 -12.51
N ASN A 401 16.82 1.55 -11.54
CA ASN A 401 15.49 1.71 -10.96
C ASN A 401 15.53 2.66 -9.76
N VAL A 402 14.86 3.80 -9.85
CA VAL A 402 14.89 4.86 -8.82
C VAL A 402 13.49 5.14 -8.28
N PHE A 403 13.34 5.04 -6.95
CA PHE A 403 12.08 5.27 -6.22
C PHE A 403 12.28 6.36 -5.14
N PRO A 404 12.07 7.64 -5.47
CA PRO A 404 12.43 8.76 -4.58
C PRO A 404 11.51 8.98 -3.38
N HIS A 405 10.37 8.28 -3.34
CA HIS A 405 9.22 8.59 -2.46
C HIS A 405 9.40 8.20 -1.02
N TYR A 406 10.56 7.67 -0.69
CA TYR A 406 10.88 7.36 0.67
C TYR A 406 11.27 8.66 1.37
N PRO A 407 10.49 9.11 2.37
CA PRO A 407 10.73 10.36 3.06
C PRO A 407 12.15 10.43 3.65
N CYS A 408 12.71 9.26 3.99
CA CYS A 408 14.03 9.12 4.59
C CYS A 408 15.21 9.13 3.61
N LEU A 409 15.01 9.07 2.27
CA LEU A 409 16.13 9.02 1.33
C LEU A 409 16.72 10.43 1.08
N PRO A 410 17.98 10.73 1.46
CA PRO A 410 18.57 12.03 1.19
C PRO A 410 18.76 12.25 -0.33
N PRO A 411 18.73 13.50 -0.84
CA PRO A 411 19.00 13.81 -2.25
C PRO A 411 20.31 13.19 -2.78
N ALA A 412 21.37 13.16 -1.96
CA ALA A 412 22.66 12.56 -2.30
C ALA A 412 22.56 11.06 -2.66
N TYR A 413 21.57 10.36 -2.13
CA TYR A 413 21.32 8.96 -2.43
C TYR A 413 20.80 8.78 -3.87
N ILE A 414 19.90 9.65 -4.30
CA ILE A 414 19.39 9.69 -5.68
C ILE A 414 20.55 9.99 -6.65
N SER A 415 21.38 10.97 -6.32
CA SER A 415 22.59 11.26 -7.11
C SER A 415 23.51 10.04 -7.24
N THR A 416 23.61 9.20 -6.20
CA THR A 416 24.40 7.97 -6.23
C THR A 416 23.82 6.96 -7.22
N PHE A 417 22.51 6.72 -7.20
CA PHE A 417 21.83 5.83 -8.16
C PHE A 417 22.02 6.31 -9.60
N ILE A 418 21.82 7.60 -9.84
CA ILE A 418 22.03 8.21 -11.17
C ILE A 418 23.48 8.06 -11.61
N LYS A 419 24.46 8.30 -10.74
CA LYS A 419 25.87 8.17 -11.08
C LYS A 419 26.26 6.73 -11.39
N ARG A 420 25.82 5.77 -10.58
CA ARG A 420 26.17 4.35 -10.69
C ARG A 420 25.46 3.63 -11.82
N SER A 421 24.29 4.09 -12.22
CA SER A 421 23.55 3.53 -13.35
C SER A 421 24.13 3.88 -14.72
N LYS A 422 25.18 4.73 -14.82
CA LYS A 422 25.75 5.06 -16.13
C LYS A 422 26.42 3.82 -16.76
N PRO A 423 26.20 3.54 -18.07
CA PRO A 423 25.47 4.35 -19.05
C PRO A 423 23.97 4.01 -19.20
N THR A 424 23.46 3.04 -18.45
CA THR A 424 22.08 2.52 -18.53
C THR A 424 21.01 3.61 -18.36
N LEU A 425 19.91 3.47 -19.09
CA LEU A 425 18.74 4.36 -18.98
C LEU A 425 17.98 4.10 -17.67
N LEU A 426 17.33 5.15 -17.16
CA LEU A 426 16.66 5.15 -15.86
C LEU A 426 15.18 4.76 -15.98
N HIS A 427 14.71 4.05 -14.95
CA HIS A 427 13.32 3.72 -14.72
C HIS A 427 12.92 4.35 -13.39
N VAL A 428 12.04 5.35 -13.45
CA VAL A 428 11.75 6.21 -12.31
C VAL A 428 10.28 6.12 -11.95
N LYS A 429 9.98 5.97 -10.66
CA LYS A 429 8.61 6.04 -10.14
C LYS A 429 8.48 7.19 -9.15
N LEU A 430 7.70 8.19 -9.54
CA LEU A 430 7.44 9.45 -8.87
C LEU A 430 6.05 9.52 -8.21
N ARG A 431 5.86 9.08 -6.97
CA ARG A 431 4.59 9.26 -6.24
C ARG A 431 4.46 10.66 -5.61
N TRP A 432 3.28 11.00 -5.16
CA TRP A 432 3.06 12.07 -4.20
C TRP A 432 3.16 11.46 -2.80
N PRO A 433 3.76 12.14 -1.81
CA PRO A 433 3.76 11.63 -0.45
C PRO A 433 2.31 11.63 0.07
N GLU A 434 1.70 10.45 0.21
CA GLU A 434 0.30 10.26 0.62
C GLU A 434 -0.04 10.91 1.99
N SER A 435 0.97 11.18 2.82
CA SER A 435 0.80 11.82 4.13
C SER A 435 0.52 13.33 4.07
N LEU A 436 0.33 13.91 2.89
CA LEU A 436 0.15 15.35 2.69
C LEU A 436 -1.31 15.62 2.27
N SER A 437 -2.20 15.72 3.24
CA SER A 437 -3.54 16.29 3.00
C SER A 437 -3.41 17.72 2.47
N SER A 438 -4.28 18.08 1.52
CA SER A 438 -4.22 19.30 0.70
C SER A 438 -4.21 20.62 1.48
N ASP A 439 -4.59 20.63 2.75
CA ASP A 439 -4.80 21.86 3.52
C ASP A 439 -3.52 22.43 4.16
N ASP A 440 -2.47 21.65 4.36
CA ASP A 440 -1.30 22.10 5.13
C ASP A 440 -0.13 22.63 4.29
N GLY A 441 -0.34 22.76 2.98
CA GLY A 441 0.54 23.52 2.11
C GLY A 441 1.99 23.02 2.08
N HIS A 442 2.26 21.73 2.24
CA HIS A 442 3.62 21.24 2.28
C HIS A 442 4.40 21.52 0.98
N VAL A 443 5.64 22.00 1.11
CA VAL A 443 6.59 22.09 -0.01
C VAL A 443 7.21 20.69 -0.18
N CYS A 444 6.82 19.94 -1.20
CA CYS A 444 7.49 18.68 -1.55
C CYS A 444 9.00 18.89 -1.74
N ASP A 445 9.82 17.84 -1.55
CA ASP A 445 11.29 17.98 -1.66
C ASP A 445 11.63 18.00 -3.13
N TYR A 446 11.42 19.16 -3.73
CA TYR A 446 11.59 19.32 -5.15
C TYR A 446 13.03 18.99 -5.54
N THR A 447 14.02 19.15 -4.66
CA THR A 447 15.42 18.79 -4.88
C THR A 447 15.59 17.35 -5.39
N LYS A 448 14.86 16.38 -4.80
CA LYS A 448 14.93 14.97 -5.23
C LYS A 448 14.45 14.79 -6.66
N VAL A 449 13.40 15.52 -7.02
CA VAL A 449 12.79 15.49 -8.34
C VAL A 449 13.62 16.30 -9.34
N GLU A 450 14.14 17.46 -8.95
CA GLU A 450 15.07 18.29 -9.73
C GLU A 450 16.30 17.49 -10.16
N ILE A 451 16.95 16.77 -9.24
CA ILE A 451 18.08 15.89 -9.57
C ILE A 451 17.71 14.85 -10.65
N LEU A 452 16.48 14.33 -10.62
CA LEU A 452 16.00 13.37 -11.63
C LEU A 452 15.67 14.05 -12.96
N LEU A 453 15.04 15.22 -12.92
CA LEU A 453 14.66 16.00 -14.10
C LEU A 453 15.89 16.60 -14.81
N GLU A 454 16.95 16.94 -14.08
CA GLU A 454 18.27 17.27 -14.65
C GLU A 454 18.86 16.11 -15.47
N ASN A 455 18.41 14.88 -15.18
CA ASN A 455 18.78 13.68 -15.90
C ASN A 455 17.67 13.19 -16.85
N ALA A 456 16.70 14.06 -17.23
CA ALA A 456 15.58 13.76 -18.13
C ALA A 456 16.00 12.99 -19.40
N HIS A 457 17.15 13.35 -19.98
CA HIS A 457 17.72 12.70 -21.15
C HIS A 457 18.07 11.20 -20.97
N ARG A 458 18.15 10.70 -19.74
CA ARG A 458 18.41 9.27 -19.44
C ARG A 458 17.16 8.50 -19.07
N LEU A 459 16.00 9.14 -18.89
CA LEU A 459 14.79 8.45 -18.47
C LEU A 459 14.21 7.67 -19.64
N ARG A 460 13.99 6.37 -19.43
CA ARG A 460 13.29 5.48 -20.37
C ARG A 460 11.84 5.25 -19.96
N CYS A 461 11.61 5.09 -18.66
CA CYS A 461 10.30 4.89 -18.07
C CYS A 461 10.09 5.87 -16.92
N LEU A 462 8.93 6.51 -16.90
CA LEU A 462 8.53 7.45 -15.86
C LEU A 462 7.10 7.12 -15.43
N SER A 463 6.93 6.63 -14.20
CA SER A 463 5.63 6.63 -13.53
C SER A 463 5.59 7.86 -12.65
N VAL A 464 4.53 8.65 -12.68
CA VAL A 464 4.47 9.90 -11.93
C VAL A 464 3.05 10.26 -11.49
N ASP A 465 2.90 10.86 -10.31
CA ASP A 465 1.61 11.41 -9.89
C ASP A 465 1.26 12.70 -10.66
N ASP A 466 -0.02 12.91 -10.94
CA ASP A 466 -0.56 14.06 -11.68
C ASP A 466 -0.07 15.44 -11.19
N HIS A 467 0.23 15.57 -9.90
CA HIS A 467 0.79 16.75 -9.26
C HIS A 467 2.11 17.25 -9.88
N TRP A 468 2.89 16.36 -10.51
CA TRP A 468 4.20 16.70 -11.06
C TRP A 468 4.15 17.12 -12.53
N ILE A 469 2.98 17.04 -13.18
CA ILE A 469 2.83 17.29 -14.63
C ILE A 469 3.31 18.68 -15.03
N GLU A 470 2.87 19.73 -14.30
CA GLU A 470 3.25 21.12 -14.59
C GLU A 470 4.76 21.31 -14.54
N ARG A 471 5.45 20.56 -13.68
CA ARG A 471 6.90 20.67 -13.55
C ARG A 471 7.63 19.88 -14.62
N ILE A 472 7.13 18.68 -14.95
CA ILE A 472 7.67 17.81 -15.99
C ILE A 472 7.56 18.46 -17.37
N SER A 473 6.50 19.25 -17.63
CA SER A 473 6.29 19.91 -18.92
C SER A 473 7.37 20.94 -19.29
N THR A 474 8.24 21.30 -18.35
CA THR A 474 9.37 22.22 -18.60
C THR A 474 10.64 21.53 -19.10
N PHE A 475 10.65 20.19 -19.18
CA PHE A 475 11.80 19.39 -19.60
C PHE A 475 11.50 18.59 -20.86
N VAL A 476 12.55 18.27 -21.63
CA VAL A 476 12.49 17.36 -22.78
C VAL A 476 13.07 16.01 -22.40
N PHE A 477 12.35 14.93 -22.72
CA PHE A 477 12.76 13.56 -22.40
C PHE A 477 13.02 12.78 -23.69
N PRO A 478 14.20 12.95 -24.32
CA PRO A 478 14.49 12.40 -25.64
C PRO A 478 14.41 10.88 -25.72
N ASN A 479 14.61 10.16 -24.61
CA ASN A 479 14.63 8.69 -24.56
C ASN A 479 13.44 8.07 -23.82
N LEU A 480 12.45 8.88 -23.43
CA LEU A 480 11.29 8.38 -22.70
C LEU A 480 10.37 7.62 -23.66
N THR A 481 10.19 6.35 -23.38
CA THR A 481 9.36 5.43 -24.16
C THR A 481 8.06 5.07 -23.44
N HIS A 482 8.06 5.16 -22.11
CA HIS A 482 6.92 4.81 -21.26
C HIS A 482 6.63 5.91 -20.24
N LEU A 483 5.40 6.40 -20.23
CA LEU A 483 4.89 7.34 -19.25
C LEU A 483 3.63 6.76 -18.60
N THR A 484 3.61 6.68 -17.27
CA THR A 484 2.42 6.32 -16.50
C THR A 484 2.09 7.47 -15.56
N ILE A 485 0.88 7.99 -15.64
CA ILE A 485 0.38 9.05 -14.77
C ILE A 485 -0.57 8.41 -13.75
N THR A 486 -0.17 8.38 -12.49
CA THR A 486 -0.93 7.81 -11.38
C THR A 486 -1.62 8.89 -10.56
N ASN A 487 -2.63 8.47 -9.79
CA ASN A 487 -3.30 9.27 -8.77
C ASN A 487 -4.19 10.42 -9.30
N ALA A 488 -5.38 10.55 -8.74
CA ALA A 488 -6.47 11.39 -9.26
C ALA A 488 -6.97 12.43 -8.22
N TYR A 489 -6.34 12.53 -7.06
CA TYR A 489 -6.96 13.18 -5.90
C TYR A 489 -6.90 14.70 -5.91
N THR A 490 -6.19 15.32 -6.85
CA THR A 490 -6.12 16.78 -6.89
C THR A 490 -6.86 17.40 -8.03
N ASN A 491 -7.74 18.35 -7.67
CA ASN A 491 -8.41 19.30 -8.56
C ASN A 491 -7.42 20.30 -9.19
N ILE A 492 -6.25 19.86 -9.67
CA ILE A 492 -5.39 20.71 -10.51
C ILE A 492 -6.04 20.77 -11.89
N LEU A 493 -7.04 21.64 -11.99
CA LEU A 493 -7.73 21.95 -13.22
C LEU A 493 -6.74 22.56 -14.21
N GLY A 494 -6.41 21.82 -15.27
CA GLY A 494 -5.89 22.41 -16.50
C GLY A 494 -4.41 22.25 -16.80
N SER A 495 -3.66 21.38 -16.11
CA SER A 495 -2.29 21.07 -16.54
C SER A 495 -2.32 20.33 -17.89
N ARG A 496 -1.76 20.98 -18.92
CA ARG A 496 -1.60 20.42 -20.27
C ARG A 496 -0.19 19.87 -20.43
N LEU A 497 -0.08 18.60 -20.78
CA LEU A 497 1.19 17.97 -21.10
C LEU A 497 1.36 17.93 -22.62
N ASP A 498 2.30 18.71 -23.15
CA ASP A 498 2.63 18.70 -24.57
C ASP A 498 3.40 17.43 -24.93
N MET A 499 2.87 16.60 -25.82
CA MET A 499 3.54 15.36 -26.21
C MET A 499 4.86 15.59 -26.99
N SER A 500 5.10 16.80 -27.50
CA SER A 500 6.34 17.17 -28.19
C SER A 500 7.59 17.03 -27.31
N ILE A 501 7.44 17.09 -25.98
CA ILE A 501 8.55 16.87 -25.05
C ILE A 501 8.98 15.41 -24.92
N PHE A 502 8.27 14.46 -25.56
CA PHE A 502 8.55 13.04 -25.54
C PHE A 502 8.67 12.44 -26.95
N PRO A 503 9.75 12.73 -27.71
CA PRO A 503 9.84 12.36 -29.13
C PRO A 503 9.86 10.83 -29.39
N GLN A 504 10.21 10.01 -28.40
CA GLN A 504 10.27 8.54 -28.51
C GLN A 504 9.13 7.81 -27.77
N LEU A 505 8.09 8.54 -27.36
CA LEU A 505 7.03 7.98 -26.52
C LEU A 505 6.15 7.00 -27.30
N ILE A 506 6.12 5.74 -26.83
CA ILE A 506 5.33 4.65 -27.44
C ILE A 506 4.21 4.16 -26.51
N TYR A 507 4.32 4.43 -25.21
CA TYR A 507 3.37 4.00 -24.19
C TYR A 507 3.00 5.16 -23.27
N VAL A 508 1.71 5.47 -23.19
CA VAL A 508 1.15 6.41 -22.21
C VAL A 508 -0.02 5.78 -21.49
N ASP A 509 0.02 5.77 -20.17
CA ASP A 509 -1.09 5.34 -19.34
C ASP A 509 -1.45 6.41 -18.30
N ALA A 510 -2.51 7.16 -18.58
CA ALA A 510 -3.14 8.11 -17.68
C ALA A 510 -4.57 7.65 -17.30
N SER A 511 -4.83 6.35 -17.32
CA SER A 511 -6.17 5.79 -17.07
C SER A 511 -6.68 6.08 -15.66
N ASN A 512 -5.77 6.12 -14.69
CA ASN A 512 -6.07 6.36 -13.28
C ASN A 512 -5.95 7.83 -12.87
N SER A 513 -5.86 8.75 -13.83
CA SER A 513 -5.82 10.18 -13.59
C SER A 513 -7.10 10.83 -14.12
N SER A 514 -7.86 11.49 -13.24
CA SER A 514 -9.08 12.21 -13.62
C SER A 514 -8.79 13.53 -14.34
N HIS A 515 -7.68 14.20 -14.04
CA HIS A 515 -7.47 15.61 -14.40
C HIS A 515 -6.35 15.87 -15.43
N CYS A 516 -5.48 14.90 -15.74
CA CYS A 516 -4.46 15.10 -16.75
C CYS A 516 -5.07 15.35 -18.15
N LEU A 517 -4.67 16.46 -18.78
CA LEU A 517 -4.94 16.76 -20.18
C LEU A 517 -3.66 16.57 -20.98
N LEU A 518 -3.62 15.51 -21.78
CA LEU A 518 -2.59 15.33 -22.79
C LEU A 518 -2.94 16.23 -23.99
N ALA A 519 -2.03 17.08 -24.39
CA ALA A 519 -2.15 17.92 -25.58
C ALA A 519 -1.17 17.42 -26.65
N ILE A 520 -1.67 17.21 -27.86
CA ILE A 520 -0.85 16.86 -29.02
C ILE A 520 -0.82 18.06 -29.94
N GLN A 521 0.38 18.57 -30.23
CA GLN A 521 0.55 19.50 -31.33
C GLN A 521 0.36 18.76 -32.67
N PRO A 522 -0.37 19.35 -33.62
CA PRO A 522 -0.84 18.65 -34.82
C PRO A 522 0.26 18.26 -35.81
N GLU A 523 1.47 18.82 -35.69
CA GLU A 523 2.46 18.75 -36.76
C GLU A 523 3.13 17.38 -36.90
N ILE A 524 3.37 16.63 -35.82
CA ILE A 524 3.92 15.27 -35.87
C ILE A 524 3.37 14.45 -34.70
N PRO A 525 2.37 13.57 -34.90
CA PRO A 525 1.90 12.71 -33.83
C PRO A 525 3.00 11.69 -33.47
N PRO A 526 3.26 11.47 -32.16
CA PRO A 526 4.22 10.46 -31.73
C PRO A 526 3.80 9.07 -32.23
N SER A 527 4.78 8.16 -32.35
CA SER A 527 4.54 6.74 -32.70
C SER A 527 3.90 5.95 -31.55
N LEU A 528 2.84 6.52 -30.95
CA LEU A 528 2.20 6.02 -29.76
C LEU A 528 1.44 4.73 -30.07
N GLN A 529 1.85 3.63 -29.44
CA GLN A 529 1.26 2.30 -29.65
C GLN A 529 0.25 1.94 -28.56
N PHE A 530 0.44 2.46 -27.34
CA PHE A 530 -0.46 2.26 -26.21
C PHE A 530 -0.93 3.60 -25.66
N LEU A 531 -2.25 3.75 -25.50
CA LEU A 531 -2.87 4.88 -24.81
C LEU A 531 -3.90 4.39 -23.80
N GLY A 532 -3.64 4.65 -22.52
CA GLY A 532 -4.61 4.59 -21.43
C GLY A 532 -5.02 5.99 -21.00
N ILE A 533 -6.31 6.27 -20.88
CA ILE A 533 -6.79 7.60 -20.48
C ILE A 533 -8.09 7.51 -19.66
N GLY A 534 -8.16 8.29 -18.58
CA GLY A 534 -9.41 8.53 -17.87
C GLY A 534 -10.38 9.33 -18.73
N MET A 535 -11.70 9.25 -18.55
CA MET A 535 -12.72 9.95 -19.38
C MET A 535 -13.51 11.04 -18.64
N TYR A 536 -13.15 11.33 -17.38
CA TYR A 536 -13.72 12.38 -16.54
C TYR A 536 -13.68 13.79 -17.18
N GLU A 537 -14.86 14.42 -17.28
CA GLU A 537 -15.16 15.86 -17.45
C GLU A 537 -14.56 16.66 -18.63
N ASN A 538 -13.86 16.06 -19.62
CA ASN A 538 -13.24 16.84 -20.71
C ASN A 538 -13.34 16.25 -22.13
N TYR A 539 -13.91 17.03 -23.07
CA TYR A 539 -14.09 16.69 -24.50
C TYR A 539 -12.79 16.54 -25.29
N ASN A 540 -11.71 17.19 -24.87
CA ASN A 540 -10.46 17.22 -25.64
C ASN A 540 -9.79 15.83 -25.77
N ARG A 541 -10.22 14.85 -24.97
CA ARG A 541 -9.68 13.48 -25.00
C ARG A 541 -9.98 12.74 -26.29
N PHE A 542 -11.08 13.03 -26.98
CA PHE A 542 -11.33 12.41 -28.28
C PHE A 542 -10.48 12.97 -29.40
N GLN A 543 -10.18 14.27 -29.36
CA GLN A 543 -9.25 14.87 -30.30
C GLN A 543 -7.86 14.25 -30.12
N LEU A 544 -7.45 14.01 -28.87
CA LEU A 544 -6.23 13.26 -28.57
C LEU A 544 -6.26 11.87 -29.20
N ILE A 545 -7.28 11.05 -28.90
CA ILE A 545 -7.39 9.69 -29.44
C ILE A 545 -7.39 9.73 -30.98
N ALA A 546 -8.11 10.66 -31.60
CA ALA A 546 -8.14 10.84 -33.04
C ALA A 546 -6.76 11.18 -33.61
N SER A 547 -6.00 12.05 -32.95
CA SER A 547 -4.66 12.46 -33.41
C SER A 547 -3.62 11.35 -33.38
N VAL A 548 -3.77 10.33 -32.52
CA VAL A 548 -2.87 9.16 -32.45
C VAL A 548 -3.49 7.88 -33.03
N SER A 549 -4.72 7.93 -33.51
CA SER A 549 -5.49 6.76 -33.94
C SER A 549 -4.77 5.88 -34.98
N LEU A 550 -3.94 6.49 -35.84
CA LEU A 550 -3.19 5.82 -36.90
C LEU A 550 -1.95 5.05 -36.41
N THR A 551 -1.57 5.14 -35.13
CA THR A 551 -0.41 4.43 -34.55
C THR A 551 -0.81 3.50 -33.40
N LEU A 552 -2.00 3.69 -32.84
CA LEU A 552 -2.50 2.92 -31.69
C LEU A 552 -2.71 1.44 -32.00
N HIS A 553 -2.07 0.59 -31.20
CA HIS A 553 -2.28 -0.85 -31.13
C HIS A 553 -3.15 -1.24 -29.92
N THR A 554 -3.08 -0.45 -28.85
CA THR A 554 -3.82 -0.65 -27.60
C THR A 554 -4.47 0.65 -27.14
N LEU A 555 -5.76 0.59 -26.80
CA LEU A 555 -6.51 1.71 -26.23
C LEU A 555 -7.23 1.25 -24.95
N VAL A 556 -7.06 2.00 -23.87
CA VAL A 556 -7.70 1.77 -22.57
C VAL A 556 -8.44 3.04 -22.16
N LEU A 557 -9.76 2.93 -21.95
CA LEU A 557 -10.62 4.02 -21.48
C LEU A 557 -11.13 3.70 -20.08
N VAL A 558 -11.01 4.63 -19.14
CA VAL A 558 -11.44 4.44 -17.74
C VAL A 558 -12.29 5.59 -17.25
N GLY A 559 -13.35 5.33 -16.49
CA GLY A 559 -14.10 6.36 -15.75
C GLY A 559 -15.28 6.98 -16.49
N ASP A 560 -15.92 7.95 -15.85
CA ASP A 560 -17.24 8.44 -16.25
C ASP A 560 -17.23 9.29 -17.52
N PHE A 561 -18.24 9.07 -18.36
CA PHE A 561 -18.38 9.75 -19.63
C PHE A 561 -19.39 10.90 -19.54
N HIS A 562 -18.89 12.13 -19.53
CA HIS A 562 -19.70 13.34 -19.55
C HIS A 562 -19.68 13.96 -20.96
N GLY A 563 -20.59 13.51 -21.82
CA GLY A 563 -20.77 14.10 -23.15
C GLY A 563 -21.75 15.28 -23.15
N GLU A 564 -21.52 16.23 -24.05
CA GLU A 564 -22.48 17.27 -24.42
C GLU A 564 -23.52 16.62 -25.32
N LYS A 565 -24.74 17.17 -25.31
CA LYS A 565 -25.82 16.65 -26.14
C LYS A 565 -25.39 16.64 -27.62
N ASP A 566 -25.76 15.57 -28.33
CA ASP A 566 -25.64 15.41 -29.79
C ASP A 566 -24.23 15.27 -30.39
N GLN A 567 -23.17 15.12 -29.60
CA GLN A 567 -21.84 14.83 -30.15
C GLN A 567 -21.66 13.34 -30.45
N ASN A 568 -21.47 13.02 -31.74
CA ASN A 568 -21.10 11.70 -32.22
C ASN A 568 -19.66 11.69 -32.69
N TRP A 569 -18.82 10.89 -32.05
CA TRP A 569 -17.40 10.78 -32.37
C TRP A 569 -17.15 9.49 -33.15
N ALA A 570 -16.57 9.60 -34.35
CA ALA A 570 -16.13 8.46 -35.13
C ALA A 570 -14.61 8.51 -35.30
N ILE A 571 -13.89 7.57 -34.70
CA ILE A 571 -12.41 7.54 -34.72
C ILE A 571 -11.94 6.26 -35.41
N HIS A 572 -11.12 6.41 -36.44
CA HIS A 572 -10.60 5.28 -37.22
C HIS A 572 -9.21 4.86 -36.74
N CYS A 573 -9.12 3.70 -36.09
CA CYS A 573 -7.88 3.14 -35.55
C CYS A 573 -7.48 1.85 -36.31
N PRO A 574 -6.80 1.96 -37.47
CA PRO A 574 -6.56 0.83 -38.37
C PRO A 574 -5.68 -0.27 -37.78
N TYR A 575 -4.83 0.06 -36.81
CA TYR A 575 -3.89 -0.88 -36.18
C TYR A 575 -4.32 -1.35 -34.78
N LEU A 576 -5.50 -0.94 -34.30
CA LEU A 576 -5.95 -1.25 -32.95
C LEU A 576 -6.27 -2.76 -32.81
N GLN A 577 -5.48 -3.46 -32.00
CA GLN A 577 -5.62 -4.89 -31.74
C GLN A 577 -6.26 -5.20 -30.39
N TYR A 578 -6.08 -4.31 -29.41
CA TYR A 578 -6.63 -4.43 -28.05
C TYR A 578 -7.41 -3.18 -27.67
N PHE A 579 -8.64 -3.35 -27.21
CA PHE A 579 -9.48 -2.25 -26.73
C PHE A 579 -10.11 -2.60 -25.39
N ARG A 580 -9.88 -1.76 -24.37
CA ARG A 580 -10.41 -1.92 -23.02
C ARG A 580 -11.20 -0.71 -22.56
N ILE A 581 -12.29 -1.00 -21.86
CA ILE A 581 -13.19 -0.02 -21.26
C ILE A 581 -13.47 -0.46 -19.82
N HIS A 582 -13.25 0.44 -18.85
CA HIS A 582 -13.43 0.18 -17.43
C HIS A 582 -14.24 1.30 -16.78
N ASP A 583 -15.28 0.95 -16.02
CA ASP A 583 -16.08 1.86 -15.20
C ASP A 583 -16.60 3.10 -15.95
N LEU A 584 -16.97 2.93 -17.22
CA LEU A 584 -17.62 3.97 -17.98
C LEU A 584 -19.10 4.02 -17.60
N THR A 585 -19.48 4.96 -16.71
CA THR A 585 -20.89 5.27 -16.42
C THR A 585 -21.34 6.54 -17.15
N LEU A 586 -22.55 6.52 -17.70
CA LEU A 586 -23.23 7.75 -18.16
C LEU A 586 -24.01 8.34 -17.00
N THR A 587 -23.64 9.54 -16.57
CA THR A 587 -24.34 10.22 -15.48
C THR A 587 -25.67 10.86 -15.88
N ARG A 588 -26.05 10.86 -17.18
CA ARG A 588 -27.34 11.40 -17.66
C ARG A 588 -28.01 10.44 -18.65
N VAL A 589 -29.17 9.91 -18.27
CA VAL A 589 -29.89 8.84 -18.98
C VAL A 589 -30.53 9.30 -20.31
N ASN A 590 -30.81 10.59 -20.44
CA ASN A 590 -31.70 11.09 -21.51
C ASN A 590 -30.98 11.61 -22.76
N ASP A 591 -29.64 11.77 -22.75
CA ASP A 591 -28.88 12.22 -23.90
C ASP A 591 -27.62 11.35 -23.99
N ARG A 592 -27.58 10.42 -24.96
CA ARG A 592 -26.51 9.42 -25.08
C ARG A 592 -25.50 9.85 -26.15
N PRO A 593 -24.41 10.52 -25.77
CA PRO A 593 -23.28 10.71 -26.68
C PRO A 593 -22.78 9.35 -27.18
N THR A 594 -22.41 9.27 -28.46
CA THR A 594 -21.96 8.01 -29.05
C THR A 594 -20.49 8.10 -29.46
N LEU A 595 -19.70 7.14 -28.98
CA LEU A 595 -18.32 6.93 -29.41
C LEU A 595 -18.29 5.70 -30.32
N ARG A 596 -17.88 5.90 -31.56
CA ARG A 596 -17.68 4.85 -32.55
C ARG A 596 -16.19 4.75 -32.89
N ILE A 597 -15.55 3.67 -32.44
CA ILE A 597 -14.17 3.35 -32.82
C ILE A 597 -14.21 2.40 -34.03
N VAL A 598 -13.54 2.69 -35.13
CA VAL A 598 -13.43 1.77 -36.27
C VAL A 598 -12.07 1.09 -36.21
N ALA A 599 -12.06 -0.22 -35.92
CA ALA A 599 -10.85 -0.99 -35.65
C ALA A 599 -10.92 -2.33 -36.40
N PRO A 600 -10.54 -2.36 -37.70
CA PRO A 600 -10.76 -3.51 -38.58
C PRO A 600 -9.96 -4.77 -38.22
N ILE A 601 -8.91 -4.63 -37.39
CA ILE A 601 -8.07 -5.74 -36.95
C ILE A 601 -8.17 -6.00 -35.43
N LEU A 602 -9.23 -5.50 -34.78
CA LEU A 602 -9.43 -5.67 -33.34
C LEU A 602 -9.52 -7.16 -32.99
N ARG A 603 -8.63 -7.65 -32.12
CA ARG A 603 -8.56 -9.06 -31.72
C ARG A 603 -9.12 -9.29 -30.32
N ILE A 604 -8.88 -8.36 -29.41
CA ILE A 604 -9.25 -8.46 -27.99
C ILE A 604 -10.11 -7.25 -27.62
N TYR A 605 -11.29 -7.52 -27.09
CA TYR A 605 -12.21 -6.51 -26.59
C TYR A 605 -12.54 -6.76 -25.12
N TYR A 606 -12.34 -5.74 -24.28
CA TYR A 606 -12.61 -5.79 -22.86
C TYR A 606 -13.56 -4.67 -22.46
N HIS A 607 -14.66 -5.02 -21.80
CA HIS A 607 -15.64 -4.07 -21.30
C HIS A 607 -16.10 -4.45 -19.89
N SER A 608 -15.56 -3.79 -18.87
CA SER A 608 -16.10 -3.89 -17.52
C SER A 608 -16.80 -2.59 -17.16
N SER A 609 -18.07 -2.46 -17.52
CA SER A 609 -18.97 -1.50 -16.89
C SER A 609 -20.12 -2.28 -16.28
N PHE A 610 -20.45 -1.98 -15.03
CA PHE A 610 -21.60 -2.56 -14.34
C PHE A 610 -22.91 -1.85 -14.69
N SER A 611 -22.84 -0.73 -15.43
CA SER A 611 -23.99 0.05 -15.83
C SER A 611 -24.38 -0.25 -17.29
N ASN A 612 -25.64 -0.63 -17.51
CA ASN A 612 -26.19 -0.91 -18.84
C ASN A 612 -26.40 0.36 -19.70
N THR A 613 -25.82 1.50 -19.32
CA THR A 613 -26.21 2.81 -19.88
C THR A 613 -25.45 3.18 -21.16
N LEU A 614 -24.23 2.71 -21.37
CA LEU A 614 -23.48 3.00 -22.59
C LEU A 614 -23.76 2.00 -23.71
N GLN A 615 -24.52 2.45 -24.71
CA GLN A 615 -24.45 1.88 -26.06
C GLN A 615 -23.21 2.44 -26.73
N ILE A 616 -22.08 1.73 -26.57
CA ILE A 616 -20.95 1.94 -27.47
C ILE A 616 -21.37 1.34 -28.80
N LEU A 617 -21.83 2.19 -29.72
CA LEU A 617 -22.26 1.78 -31.04
C LEU A 617 -21.06 1.13 -31.74
N HIS A 618 -21.25 -0.16 -32.02
CA HIS A 618 -20.21 -1.12 -32.32
C HIS A 618 -19.22 -0.66 -33.38
N THR A 619 -17.99 -1.11 -33.16
CA THR A 619 -16.85 -0.87 -34.01
C THR A 619 -17.06 -1.54 -35.36
N ALA A 620 -16.81 -0.84 -36.47
CA ALA A 620 -16.57 -1.58 -37.71
C ALA A 620 -15.31 -2.42 -37.48
N GLY A 621 -15.42 -3.76 -37.59
CA GLY A 621 -14.36 -4.71 -37.25
C GLY A 621 -14.70 -5.78 -36.20
N THR A 622 -15.94 -5.87 -35.69
CA THR A 622 -16.31 -6.94 -34.73
C THR A 622 -16.03 -8.37 -35.25
N HIS A 623 -16.04 -8.57 -36.56
CA HIS A 623 -15.75 -9.85 -37.20
C HIS A 623 -14.31 -10.35 -37.03
N SER A 624 -13.35 -9.50 -36.62
CA SER A 624 -11.97 -9.93 -36.31
C SER A 624 -11.75 -10.28 -34.84
N VAL A 625 -12.72 -9.97 -33.96
CA VAL A 625 -12.56 -10.15 -32.51
C VAL A 625 -12.58 -11.63 -32.17
N THR A 626 -11.49 -12.09 -31.56
CA THR A 626 -11.30 -13.49 -31.15
C THR A 626 -11.48 -13.70 -29.65
N HIS A 627 -11.33 -12.64 -28.84
CA HIS A 627 -11.47 -12.67 -27.39
C HIS A 627 -12.34 -11.53 -26.89
N ILE A 628 -13.36 -11.85 -26.10
CA ILE A 628 -14.20 -10.85 -25.41
C ILE A 628 -14.13 -11.10 -23.91
N ARG A 629 -13.93 -10.03 -23.13
CA ARG A 629 -14.21 -10.02 -21.69
C ARG A 629 -15.24 -8.94 -21.39
N THR A 630 -16.38 -9.30 -20.83
CA THR A 630 -17.48 -8.35 -20.63
C THR A 630 -18.21 -8.50 -19.30
N GLY A 631 -18.55 -7.35 -18.70
CA GLY A 631 -19.51 -7.19 -17.62
C GLY A 631 -20.79 -6.46 -18.02
N ALA A 632 -20.96 -6.18 -19.31
CA ALA A 632 -22.14 -5.57 -19.89
C ALA A 632 -22.84 -6.51 -20.89
N SER A 633 -24.09 -6.18 -21.25
CA SER A 633 -24.85 -6.89 -22.29
C SER A 633 -24.15 -6.79 -23.66
N PHE A 634 -24.27 -7.85 -24.46
CA PHE A 634 -23.64 -7.95 -25.78
C PHE A 634 -24.44 -8.86 -26.71
N ARG A 635 -24.19 -8.72 -28.02
CA ARG A 635 -24.79 -9.50 -29.08
C ARG A 635 -23.74 -10.41 -29.73
N LEU A 636 -23.89 -11.72 -29.60
CA LEU A 636 -22.94 -12.70 -30.11
C LEU A 636 -22.88 -12.72 -31.65
N ASP A 637 -23.96 -12.36 -32.34
CA ASP A 637 -24.07 -12.42 -33.80
C ASP A 637 -23.15 -11.41 -34.49
N GLU A 638 -22.66 -10.42 -33.76
CA GLU A 638 -21.72 -9.44 -34.25
C GLU A 638 -20.27 -9.96 -34.30
N TYR A 639 -19.96 -11.04 -33.57
CA TYR A 639 -18.59 -11.53 -33.35
C TYR A 639 -18.35 -12.92 -33.98
N SER A 640 -18.36 -12.96 -35.32
CA SER A 640 -18.22 -14.20 -36.08
C SER A 640 -16.88 -14.95 -35.89
N ALA A 641 -15.82 -14.26 -35.46
CA ALA A 641 -14.51 -14.87 -35.17
C ALA A 641 -14.25 -15.17 -33.69
N LEU A 642 -15.24 -14.99 -32.80
CA LEU A 642 -15.08 -15.18 -31.37
C LEU A 642 -14.65 -16.61 -31.03
N ARG A 643 -13.57 -16.75 -30.24
CA ARG A 643 -13.04 -18.03 -29.73
C ARG A 643 -13.13 -18.13 -28.22
N ILE A 644 -12.91 -17.03 -27.50
CA ILE A 644 -12.90 -16.98 -26.04
C ILE A 644 -13.87 -15.91 -25.56
N LEU A 645 -14.79 -16.29 -24.68
CA LEU A 645 -15.75 -15.39 -24.04
C LEU A 645 -15.60 -15.45 -22.52
N GLN A 646 -15.20 -14.34 -21.91
CA GLN A 646 -15.06 -14.19 -20.46
C GLN A 646 -16.17 -13.29 -19.92
N ILE A 647 -16.97 -13.79 -18.99
CA ILE A 647 -18.16 -13.10 -18.49
C ILE A 647 -18.03 -12.89 -16.98
N SER A 648 -18.28 -11.66 -16.51
CA SER A 648 -18.18 -11.34 -15.08
C SER A 648 -19.47 -11.55 -14.29
N SER A 649 -20.61 -11.76 -14.94
CA SER A 649 -21.94 -11.88 -14.30
C SER A 649 -22.72 -13.11 -14.77
N PHE A 650 -23.47 -13.73 -13.87
CA PHE A 650 -24.31 -14.88 -14.19
C PHE A 650 -25.46 -14.55 -15.17
N SER A 651 -26.11 -13.39 -15.03
CA SER A 651 -27.20 -13.01 -15.95
C SER A 651 -26.72 -12.85 -17.39
N LEU A 652 -25.47 -12.42 -17.58
CA LEU A 652 -24.84 -12.34 -18.89
C LEU A 652 -24.50 -13.71 -19.46
N LEU A 653 -24.14 -14.67 -18.60
CA LEU A 653 -23.92 -16.05 -19.01
C LEU A 653 -25.22 -16.68 -19.50
N GLU A 654 -26.33 -16.51 -18.76
CA GLU A 654 -27.64 -17.00 -19.20
C GLU A 654 -28.06 -16.40 -20.54
N ASN A 655 -27.90 -15.08 -20.70
CA ASN A 655 -28.17 -14.39 -21.96
C ASN A 655 -27.29 -14.93 -23.11
N ALA A 656 -26.00 -15.13 -22.89
CA ALA A 656 -25.09 -15.68 -23.89
C ALA A 656 -25.51 -17.11 -24.32
N LEU A 657 -25.93 -17.95 -23.37
CA LEU A 657 -26.43 -19.30 -23.67
C LEU A 657 -27.76 -19.25 -24.43
N GLU A 658 -28.67 -18.33 -24.07
CA GLU A 658 -29.93 -18.14 -24.78
C GLU A 658 -29.70 -17.74 -26.24
N GLN A 659 -28.78 -16.79 -26.50
CA GLN A 659 -28.41 -16.40 -27.87
C GLN A 659 -27.82 -17.58 -28.66
N LEU A 660 -26.98 -18.41 -28.03
CA LEU A 660 -26.41 -19.63 -28.65
C LEU A 660 -27.46 -20.70 -28.97
N ASP A 661 -28.55 -20.77 -28.19
CA ASP A 661 -29.67 -21.68 -28.40
C ASP A 661 -30.65 -21.17 -29.48
N GLN A 662 -30.85 -19.85 -29.57
CA GLN A 662 -31.69 -19.21 -30.58
C GLN A 662 -31.09 -19.32 -32.00
N ASN A 663 -29.75 -19.36 -32.13
CA ASN A 663 -29.08 -19.48 -33.42
C ASN A 663 -27.88 -20.44 -33.36
N LEU A 664 -28.04 -21.63 -33.93
CA LEU A 664 -26.98 -22.67 -33.94
C LEU A 664 -25.73 -22.26 -34.72
N PHE A 665 -25.81 -21.27 -35.62
CA PHE A 665 -24.70 -20.80 -36.45
C PHE A 665 -23.99 -19.57 -35.89
N ILE A 666 -24.40 -19.07 -34.72
CA ILE A 666 -23.74 -17.96 -34.05
C ILE A 666 -22.39 -18.41 -33.46
N CYS A 667 -21.35 -17.58 -33.63
CA CYS A 667 -19.98 -17.80 -33.15
C CYS A 667 -19.48 -19.25 -33.35
N VAL A 668 -19.49 -19.76 -34.59
CA VAL A 668 -19.06 -21.14 -34.90
C VAL A 668 -17.62 -21.48 -34.46
N LYS A 669 -16.79 -20.47 -34.22
CA LYS A 669 -15.40 -20.61 -33.73
C LYS A 669 -15.28 -20.55 -32.21
N LEU A 670 -16.37 -20.40 -31.47
CA LEU A 670 -16.35 -20.29 -30.01
C LEU A 670 -15.84 -21.60 -29.41
N GLU A 671 -14.78 -21.53 -28.62
CA GLU A 671 -14.12 -22.69 -28.01
C GLU A 671 -14.37 -22.72 -26.50
N VAL A 672 -14.31 -21.57 -25.82
CA VAL A 672 -14.39 -21.50 -24.36
C VAL A 672 -15.24 -20.32 -23.91
N ILE A 673 -16.13 -20.58 -22.95
CA ILE A 673 -16.84 -19.59 -22.15
C ILE A 673 -16.31 -19.71 -20.71
N GLN A 674 -15.69 -18.66 -20.20
CA GLN A 674 -15.26 -18.58 -18.80
C GLN A 674 -16.18 -17.63 -18.05
N ALA A 675 -16.81 -18.12 -16.99
CA ALA A 675 -17.73 -17.33 -16.19
C ALA A 675 -17.16 -17.14 -14.78
N ARG A 676 -17.05 -15.89 -14.34
CA ARG A 676 -16.81 -15.57 -12.94
C ARG A 676 -18.08 -15.78 -12.17
N VAL A 677 -18.00 -16.55 -11.09
CA VAL A 677 -19.12 -16.77 -10.18
C VAL A 677 -18.81 -16.13 -8.84
N TYR A 678 -19.63 -15.17 -8.45
CA TYR A 678 -19.55 -14.57 -7.12
C TYR A 678 -20.16 -15.53 -6.09
N ARG A 679 -19.43 -15.79 -5.00
CA ARG A 679 -19.92 -16.60 -3.87
C ARG A 679 -21.19 -15.96 -3.31
N GLY A 680 -22.31 -16.69 -3.36
CA GLY A 680 -23.62 -16.23 -2.89
C GLY A 680 -24.73 -16.33 -3.95
N GLN A 681 -24.37 -16.39 -5.23
CA GLN A 681 -25.31 -16.79 -6.27
C GLN A 681 -25.49 -18.31 -6.19
N ILE A 682 -26.69 -18.78 -5.80
CA ILE A 682 -27.03 -20.21 -5.82
C ILE A 682 -27.08 -20.65 -7.28
N LEU A 683 -25.93 -21.08 -7.79
CA LEU A 683 -25.86 -21.65 -9.12
C LEU A 683 -26.26 -23.11 -9.06
N ARG A 684 -27.01 -23.54 -10.08
CA ARG A 684 -27.08 -24.95 -10.49
C ARG A 684 -26.17 -25.10 -11.71
N PRO A 685 -24.83 -25.09 -11.54
CA PRO A 685 -23.90 -25.14 -12.67
C PRO A 685 -24.17 -26.35 -13.59
N GLU A 686 -24.71 -27.43 -13.04
CA GLU A 686 -25.13 -28.62 -13.78
C GLU A 686 -26.16 -28.29 -14.86
N ARG A 687 -27.10 -27.37 -14.60
CA ARG A 687 -28.11 -26.96 -15.58
C ARG A 687 -27.48 -26.23 -16.76
N LEU A 688 -26.51 -25.35 -16.51
CA LEU A 688 -25.80 -24.63 -17.57
C LEU A 688 -24.95 -25.58 -18.41
N HIS A 689 -24.23 -26.49 -17.76
CA HIS A 689 -23.46 -27.52 -18.43
C HIS A 689 -24.34 -28.42 -19.30
N GLN A 690 -25.52 -28.83 -18.79
CA GLN A 690 -26.49 -29.61 -19.56
C GLN A 690 -27.07 -28.84 -20.75
N SER A 691 -27.39 -27.55 -20.57
CA SER A 691 -27.90 -26.69 -21.64
C SER A 691 -26.85 -26.56 -22.76
N LEU A 692 -25.61 -26.23 -22.39
CA LEU A 692 -24.51 -26.10 -23.35
C LEU A 692 -24.17 -27.43 -24.02
N ALA A 693 -24.22 -28.56 -23.31
CA ALA A 693 -23.99 -29.88 -23.87
C ALA A 693 -25.05 -30.25 -24.92
N LYS A 694 -26.33 -30.01 -24.63
CA LYS A 694 -27.44 -30.23 -25.57
C LYS A 694 -27.31 -29.35 -26.82
N ARG A 695 -26.89 -28.10 -26.65
CA ARG A 695 -26.57 -27.20 -27.76
C ARG A 695 -25.40 -27.72 -28.58
N ASN A 696 -24.31 -28.12 -27.92
CA ASN A 696 -23.10 -28.63 -28.56
C ASN A 696 -23.42 -29.84 -29.44
N GLU A 697 -24.26 -30.76 -28.96
CA GLU A 697 -24.76 -31.91 -29.71
C GLU A 697 -25.54 -31.47 -30.96
N LYS A 698 -26.50 -30.55 -30.82
CA LYS A 698 -27.31 -30.04 -31.93
C LYS A 698 -26.51 -29.28 -32.98
N ALA A 699 -25.54 -28.47 -32.55
CA ALA A 699 -24.74 -27.61 -33.42
C ALA A 699 -23.46 -28.30 -33.95
N GLY A 700 -23.14 -29.51 -33.49
CA GLY A 700 -21.87 -30.18 -33.79
C GLY A 700 -20.64 -29.43 -33.28
N SER A 701 -20.80 -28.65 -32.21
CA SER A 701 -19.74 -27.79 -31.64
C SER A 701 -19.14 -28.39 -30.36
N ARG A 702 -18.03 -27.82 -29.88
CA ARG A 702 -17.29 -28.31 -28.71
C ARG A 702 -16.98 -27.20 -27.71
N ILE A 703 -17.94 -26.30 -27.47
CA ILE A 703 -17.76 -25.18 -26.54
C ILE A 703 -17.58 -25.72 -25.12
N LYS A 704 -16.54 -25.29 -24.42
CA LYS A 704 -16.32 -25.58 -23.00
C LYS A 704 -16.85 -24.45 -22.14
N LEU A 705 -17.54 -24.78 -21.05
CA LEU A 705 -17.89 -23.83 -19.99
C LEU A 705 -16.96 -24.04 -18.81
N GLU A 706 -16.26 -22.99 -18.38
CA GLU A 706 -15.38 -23.00 -17.23
C GLU A 706 -15.88 -21.99 -16.19
N ILE A 707 -16.24 -22.48 -15.01
CA ILE A 707 -16.59 -21.64 -13.88
C ILE A 707 -15.32 -21.38 -13.08
N VAL A 708 -14.89 -20.12 -13.04
CA VAL A 708 -13.61 -19.72 -12.44
C VAL A 708 -13.83 -18.75 -11.28
N ALA A 709 -13.00 -18.89 -10.23
CA ALA A 709 -13.04 -18.00 -9.07
C ALA A 709 -12.59 -16.58 -9.41
N THR A 710 -11.61 -16.48 -10.31
CA THR A 710 -11.08 -15.27 -10.91
C THR A 710 -10.98 -15.53 -12.40
N LEU A 711 -11.50 -14.63 -13.23
CA LEU A 711 -11.16 -14.65 -14.66
C LEU A 711 -9.63 -14.56 -14.75
N PHE A 712 -9.03 -15.25 -15.73
CA PHE A 712 -7.58 -15.19 -15.93
C PHE A 712 -7.12 -13.73 -15.87
N PRO A 713 -6.02 -13.42 -15.16
CA PRO A 713 -5.45 -12.09 -15.17
C PRO A 713 -5.31 -11.66 -16.63
N ASP A 714 -5.64 -10.40 -16.89
CA ASP A 714 -5.66 -9.83 -18.25
C ASP A 714 -4.47 -10.38 -19.03
N ILE A 715 -4.68 -10.95 -20.22
CA ILE A 715 -3.56 -11.23 -21.13
C ILE A 715 -2.96 -9.85 -21.37
N PRO A 716 -1.80 -9.50 -20.79
CA PRO A 716 -1.28 -8.16 -21.00
C PRO A 716 -0.99 -8.08 -22.51
N PRO A 717 -1.46 -7.03 -23.21
CA PRO A 717 -1.33 -6.97 -24.66
C PRO A 717 0.14 -7.04 -25.13
N ASN A 718 1.11 -6.81 -24.24
CA ASN A 718 2.32 -7.61 -23.98
C ASN A 718 2.77 -7.20 -22.56
N GLU A 719 3.64 -7.96 -21.88
CA GLU A 719 4.26 -7.57 -20.60
C GLU A 719 5.12 -6.29 -20.77
N TRP A 720 4.48 -5.11 -20.76
CA TRP A 720 5.14 -3.79 -20.75
C TRP A 720 5.17 -3.16 -19.35
N GLU A 721 4.95 -3.94 -18.28
CA GLU A 721 5.27 -3.48 -16.92
C GLU A 721 6.79 -3.41 -16.75
N CYS A 722 7.34 -2.27 -17.13
CA CYS A 722 8.75 -2.01 -16.94
C CYS A 722 9.03 -1.76 -15.45
N GLY A 723 9.53 -2.77 -14.74
CA GLY A 723 10.08 -2.58 -13.39
C GLY A 723 9.81 -3.69 -12.38
N THR A 724 8.97 -4.69 -12.69
CA THR A 724 8.71 -5.83 -11.78
C THR A 724 9.45 -7.10 -12.19
N ASP A 725 9.74 -7.30 -13.49
CA ASP A 725 10.54 -8.42 -13.99
C ASP A 725 11.77 -7.94 -14.80
N MET A 726 12.93 -8.54 -14.53
CA MET A 726 14.16 -8.25 -15.27
C MET A 726 14.01 -8.60 -16.75
N ALA A 727 14.39 -7.63 -17.59
CA ALA A 727 14.49 -7.62 -19.05
C ALA A 727 13.16 -7.48 -19.83
N CYS A 728 12.91 -6.25 -20.31
CA CYS A 728 12.06 -6.00 -21.47
C CYS A 728 12.58 -6.76 -22.70
N LYS A 729 12.25 -8.04 -22.83
CA LYS A 729 12.39 -8.78 -24.08
C LYS A 729 11.11 -8.61 -24.89
N ILE A 730 11.23 -7.84 -25.96
CA ILE A 730 10.26 -7.81 -27.05
C ILE A 730 10.24 -9.23 -27.67
N ILE A 731 9.20 -10.01 -27.42
CA ILE A 731 9.00 -11.30 -28.10
C ILE A 731 8.33 -11.00 -29.45
N HIS A 732 9.14 -10.93 -30.51
CA HIS A 732 8.64 -11.25 -31.85
C HIS A 732 8.64 -12.78 -31.99
N LYS A 733 7.47 -13.40 -31.87
CA LYS A 733 7.14 -14.66 -32.54
C LYS A 733 5.68 -14.69 -32.94
#